data_AF-A0A2D6IZE8-F1
#
_entry.id   AF-A0A2D6IZE8-F1
#
_cell.length_a   1.000
_cell.length_b   1.000
_cell.length_c   1.000
_cell.angle_alpha   90.00
_cell.angle_beta   90.00
_cell.angle_gamma   90.00
#
_symmetry.space_group_name_H-M   'P 1'
#
loop_
_entity.id
_entity.type
_entity.pdbx_description
1 polymer ?
#
loop_
_entity_poly.entity_id
_entity_poly.type
_entity_poly.pdbx_seq_one_letter_code
_entity_poly.pdbx_strand_id
1 'polypeptide(L)'
;MESLQDSKTDYVDEINLSDGQDSEAQSHPEEEVAKARESALKQHKDNAENLPGLSNTVDVDDTAEEVIVTLRRFHLDEPSAAEHTLPVVEGLLPALLDPYRDISTLRYQYPLYLYAPQSTDEQQLAQPLSDYLRDSVEAFAPGDGAARILKDNLSWIERYLREEIGDGAPVDALALVSRTAEALQDHLGLDESNRDQLQADLEKLQETTGEKGQFLGYGPHVAIHLMVHTIHHRCYRERQEFRAEIDRQKQGLKELLDIERSKAVPSGESDVVQSRVGSGSEFIDPSALSGVLEQRSRGSAVMPAERQQRIEKALTVLQAYQDEHILVRFVGELEDSRFTESTIMEVISNSEPCRRATEIFEHEAARFAQVFAAVRIAAIEIQGIYDPAVHDSWFAGFNWQAFSEAEMHLVTRVVALASADHIAGQGLPSFSRLLASHMPVNVLVWVRAYDNPGAMPDERPFDSFRFELGYFGIGHRQAVVAQTSAARYEDLLSGFLTALDSSRTCLHLIDNGAWAQTKSPLLDAWVVASAALESRAHPFILVNPEAGDHAADRVSFGGNPQPESDWPLETFSYRTTVGEVAEMNLAFTFADYSLLMPELHGYFRMVPDGCHSEDLILVEDFLNLPADGVDRCVPFIWAVDAEGVLHRVVVSRILTLACRDRLNYWRTLQELAGIHSRYIELAVEKAREEEQLADAEKRQQLQEEHNEELETVRSETASGVMGQLVDVLMGGDLASLIQGGGPAVSMPASDQSPGAESVVETESSPVESAAETPVEEEEEEVSFDEPWIDTMLCTTCDDCMAVNKLVFVYNDDKQAIIADPKAGTFAEMVQAAEICPAECIHPGNPLNPDEPDLDELRARAAPFN
;
A
#
# COMPACT_ATOMS: atom_id res chain seq x y z
N MET A 1 -12.87 -40.84 -48.45
CA MET A 1 -14.12 -41.54 -48.80
C MET A 1 -15.08 -41.24 -47.67
N GLU A 2 -15.73 -40.08 -47.74
CA GLU A 2 -17.03 -39.83 -48.41
C GLU A 2 -18.15 -39.98 -47.36
N SER A 3 -18.64 -38.87 -46.78
CA SER A 3 -19.67 -37.92 -47.32
C SER A 3 -21.09 -38.49 -47.08
N LEU A 4 -22.13 -37.79 -46.65
CA LEU A 4 -22.72 -36.46 -46.98
C LEU A 4 -23.73 -36.09 -45.83
N GLN A 5 -23.75 -34.84 -45.32
CA GLN A 5 -24.76 -33.75 -45.54
C GLN A 5 -26.13 -33.96 -44.86
N ASP A 6 -26.89 -32.98 -44.36
CA ASP A 6 -26.99 -31.52 -44.55
C ASP A 6 -27.82 -30.92 -43.39
N SER A 7 -27.55 -29.66 -42.99
CA SER A 7 -28.62 -28.65 -42.81
C SER A 7 -28.03 -27.24 -42.60
N LYS A 8 -28.01 -26.45 -43.68
CA LYS A 8 -27.96 -24.98 -43.64
C LYS A 8 -29.39 -24.44 -43.56
N THR A 9 -29.57 -23.27 -42.94
CA THR A 9 -30.73 -22.41 -43.24
C THR A 9 -30.26 -20.96 -43.15
N ASP A 10 -30.31 -20.30 -44.31
CA ASP A 10 -30.14 -18.87 -44.52
C ASP A 10 -31.39 -18.10 -44.05
N TYR A 11 -31.23 -16.86 -43.59
CA TYR A 11 -32.21 -15.80 -43.82
C TYR A 11 -31.48 -14.45 -43.98
N VAL A 12 -31.51 -13.96 -45.21
CA VAL A 12 -31.14 -12.61 -45.65
C VAL A 12 -32.46 -11.94 -46.01
N ASP A 13 -32.69 -10.72 -45.53
CA ASP A 13 -33.68 -9.81 -46.11
C ASP A 13 -33.05 -8.42 -46.25
N GLU A 14 -32.78 -8.03 -47.51
CA GLU A 14 -32.62 -6.65 -47.96
C GLU A 14 -33.96 -6.20 -48.57
N ILE A 15 -34.50 -5.02 -48.19
CA ILE A 15 -35.21 -4.13 -49.12
C ILE A 15 -34.95 -2.66 -48.75
N ASN A 16 -34.42 -1.92 -49.73
CA ASN A 16 -34.24 -0.47 -49.81
C ASN A 16 -35.55 0.34 -49.82
N LEU A 17 -35.52 1.57 -49.28
CA LEU A 17 -35.82 2.87 -49.97
C LEU A 17 -36.33 3.94 -48.97
N SER A 18 -35.61 5.05 -48.83
CA SER A 18 -36.07 6.34 -49.37
C SER A 18 -35.01 7.43 -49.20
N ASP A 19 -34.67 8.06 -50.32
CA ASP A 19 -34.00 9.36 -50.41
C ASP A 19 -34.91 10.47 -49.84
N GLY A 20 -34.33 11.36 -49.05
CA GLY A 20 -34.94 12.61 -48.60
C GLY A 20 -33.86 13.50 -48.00
N GLN A 21 -33.49 14.55 -48.73
CA GLN A 21 -32.53 15.58 -48.35
C GLN A 21 -32.94 16.29 -47.05
N ASP A 22 -31.99 16.56 -46.15
CA ASP A 22 -31.70 17.92 -45.70
C ASP A 22 -30.34 17.96 -44.96
N SER A 23 -29.57 18.98 -45.32
CA SER A 23 -28.24 19.31 -44.82
C SER A 23 -28.33 20.10 -43.52
N GLU A 24 -27.53 19.75 -42.50
CA GLU A 24 -26.77 20.74 -41.71
C GLU A 24 -25.76 20.05 -40.76
N ALA A 25 -24.49 20.45 -40.93
CA ALA A 25 -23.31 20.34 -40.07
C ALA A 25 -23.29 19.36 -38.87
N GLN A 26 -22.65 18.21 -39.05
CA GLN A 26 -21.93 17.51 -37.99
C GLN A 26 -20.47 17.30 -38.44
N SER A 27 -19.56 18.04 -37.82
CA SER A 27 -18.11 17.93 -38.03
C SER A 27 -17.59 16.58 -37.49
N HIS A 28 -16.64 16.03 -38.24
CA HIS A 28 -16.22 14.63 -38.27
C HIS A 28 -15.47 14.12 -37.00
N PRO A 29 -15.66 12.84 -36.61
CA PRO A 29 -14.77 12.12 -35.68
C PRO A 29 -13.29 12.11 -36.13
N GLU A 30 -13.04 12.23 -37.44
CA GLU A 30 -11.69 12.29 -38.01
C GLU A 30 -10.93 13.58 -37.61
N GLU A 31 -11.64 14.66 -37.31
CA GLU A 31 -11.03 15.95 -36.93
C GLU A 31 -10.62 15.97 -35.45
N GLU A 32 -11.35 15.27 -34.58
CA GLU A 32 -10.96 15.04 -33.19
C GLU A 32 -9.78 14.08 -33.07
N VAL A 33 -9.75 13.00 -33.86
CA VAL A 33 -8.61 12.07 -33.91
C VAL A 33 -7.36 12.75 -34.46
N ALA A 34 -7.51 13.60 -35.49
CA ALA A 34 -6.41 14.41 -36.00
C ALA A 34 -5.91 15.43 -34.98
N LYS A 35 -6.81 16.09 -34.22
CA LYS A 35 -6.45 17.00 -33.12
C LYS A 35 -5.80 16.29 -31.94
N ALA A 36 -6.26 15.10 -31.56
CA ALA A 36 -5.66 14.30 -30.50
C ALA A 36 -4.24 13.84 -30.89
N ARG A 37 -4.07 13.41 -32.15
CA ARG A 37 -2.76 13.11 -32.73
C ARG A 37 -1.84 14.34 -32.75
N GLU A 38 -2.35 15.49 -33.20
CA GLU A 38 -1.59 16.73 -33.24
C GLU A 38 -1.23 17.23 -31.83
N SER A 39 -2.12 17.07 -30.85
CA SER A 39 -1.88 17.41 -29.44
C SER A 39 -0.83 16.51 -28.81
N ALA A 40 -0.90 15.18 -29.01
CA ALA A 40 0.09 14.24 -28.48
C ALA A 40 1.48 14.43 -29.12
N LEU A 41 1.53 14.63 -30.44
CA LEU A 41 2.78 14.96 -31.15
C LEU A 41 3.34 16.34 -30.75
N LYS A 42 2.47 17.29 -30.40
CA LYS A 42 2.88 18.63 -29.94
C LYS A 42 3.42 18.59 -28.52
N GLN A 43 2.81 17.80 -27.63
CA GLN A 43 3.30 17.56 -26.27
C GLN A 43 4.68 16.86 -26.29
N HIS A 44 4.89 15.91 -27.22
CA HIS A 44 6.21 15.33 -27.48
C HIS A 44 7.20 16.35 -28.09
N LYS A 45 6.75 17.23 -29.00
CA LYS A 45 7.60 18.30 -29.58
C LYS A 45 8.06 19.32 -28.54
N ASP A 46 7.20 19.70 -27.61
CA ASP A 46 7.53 20.62 -26.51
C ASP A 46 8.55 19.97 -25.54
N ASN A 47 8.48 18.65 -25.33
CA ASN A 47 9.50 17.88 -24.60
C ASN A 47 10.81 17.69 -25.40
N ALA A 48 10.74 17.68 -26.73
CA ALA A 48 11.88 17.42 -27.60
C ALA A 48 12.88 18.59 -27.65
N GLU A 49 12.48 19.85 -27.42
CA GLU A 49 13.39 21.01 -27.50
C GLU A 49 14.59 20.95 -26.52
N ASN A 50 14.53 20.09 -25.49
CA ASN A 50 15.55 19.90 -24.46
C ASN A 50 16.31 18.57 -24.54
N LEU A 51 16.37 17.89 -25.70
CA LEU A 51 17.07 16.61 -25.84
C LEU A 51 18.57 16.75 -26.21
N PRO A 52 19.47 15.96 -25.60
CA PRO A 52 20.89 15.92 -25.92
C PRO A 52 21.12 15.48 -27.36
N GLY A 53 22.00 16.19 -28.07
CA GLY A 53 22.35 15.88 -29.45
C GLY A 53 21.52 16.61 -30.51
N LEU A 54 20.62 17.53 -30.11
CA LEU A 54 19.95 18.43 -31.04
C LEU A 54 20.89 19.57 -31.48
N SER A 55 21.77 19.26 -32.43
CA SER A 55 22.32 20.30 -33.31
C SER A 55 21.20 20.72 -34.27
N ASN A 56 20.63 21.93 -34.09
CA ASN A 56 19.64 22.54 -34.99
C ASN A 56 20.19 22.92 -36.38
N THR A 57 21.19 22.21 -36.86
CA THR A 57 21.71 22.36 -38.21
C THR A 57 22.09 20.98 -38.72
N VAL A 58 21.37 20.51 -39.75
CA VAL A 58 21.86 19.94 -41.01
C VAL A 58 20.72 19.15 -41.69
N ASP A 59 20.63 19.29 -43.01
CA ASP A 59 19.70 18.60 -43.90
C ASP A 59 19.59 17.10 -43.58
N VAL A 60 18.37 16.55 -43.66
CA VAL A 60 18.09 15.11 -43.55
C VAL A 60 18.88 14.40 -44.65
N ASP A 61 19.99 13.77 -44.27
CA ASP A 61 20.84 12.99 -45.17
C ASP A 61 20.04 11.73 -45.60
N ASP A 62 19.97 11.41 -46.89
CA ASP A 62 19.22 10.25 -47.44
C ASP A 62 19.56 8.92 -46.71
N THR A 63 20.73 8.85 -46.07
CA THR A 63 21.20 7.73 -45.26
C THR A 63 20.46 7.55 -43.93
N ALA A 64 19.97 8.63 -43.30
CA ALA A 64 19.21 8.56 -42.05
C ALA A 64 17.80 7.98 -42.28
N GLU A 65 17.17 8.30 -43.42
CA GLU A 65 15.86 7.76 -43.77
C GLU A 65 15.92 6.24 -44.03
N GLU A 66 16.97 5.75 -44.71
CA GLU A 66 17.21 4.31 -44.90
C GLU A 66 17.42 3.57 -43.57
N VAL A 67 18.13 4.18 -42.63
CA VAL A 67 18.34 3.64 -41.28
C VAL A 67 17.02 3.53 -40.53
N ILE A 68 16.19 4.59 -40.53
CA ILE A 68 14.87 4.57 -39.87
C ILE A 68 13.95 3.52 -40.49
N VAL A 69 13.93 3.37 -41.82
CA VAL A 69 13.15 2.32 -42.49
C VAL A 69 13.60 0.93 -42.03
N THR A 70 14.91 0.72 -41.87
CA THR A 70 15.45 -0.56 -41.39
C THR A 70 15.10 -0.80 -39.92
N LEU A 71 15.20 0.22 -39.06
CA LEU A 71 14.79 0.15 -37.66
C LEU A 71 13.28 -0.10 -37.51
N ARG A 72 12.44 0.50 -38.36
CA ARG A 72 10.99 0.24 -38.40
C ARG A 72 10.71 -1.21 -38.78
N ARG A 73 11.42 -1.76 -39.78
CA ARG A 73 11.31 -3.18 -40.14
C ARG A 73 11.73 -4.10 -39.00
N PHE A 74 12.79 -3.74 -38.26
CA PHE A 74 13.18 -4.45 -37.04
C PHE A 74 12.09 -4.37 -35.96
N HIS A 75 11.53 -3.18 -35.70
CA HIS A 75 10.43 -3.02 -34.76
C HIS A 75 9.26 -3.93 -35.14
N LEU A 76 8.90 -4.03 -36.43
CA LEU A 76 7.86 -4.93 -36.93
C LEU A 76 8.27 -6.43 -36.95
N ASP A 77 9.31 -6.80 -36.19
CA ASP A 77 9.86 -8.15 -35.99
C ASP A 77 10.36 -8.82 -37.28
N GLU A 78 10.83 -8.05 -38.26
CA GLU A 78 11.40 -8.64 -39.47
C GLU A 78 12.81 -9.21 -39.21
N PRO A 79 13.03 -10.53 -39.37
CA PRO A 79 14.32 -11.15 -39.03
C PRO A 79 15.49 -10.64 -39.87
N SER A 80 15.26 -10.26 -41.14
CA SER A 80 16.33 -9.77 -42.00
C SER A 80 16.81 -8.37 -41.61
N ALA A 81 15.93 -7.53 -41.07
CA ALA A 81 16.28 -6.18 -40.61
C ALA A 81 17.17 -6.21 -39.35
N ALA A 82 16.98 -7.22 -38.50
CA ALA A 82 17.79 -7.46 -37.32
C ALA A 82 19.30 -7.65 -37.62
N GLU A 83 19.64 -8.18 -38.80
CA GLU A 83 21.03 -8.38 -39.26
C GLU A 83 21.68 -7.10 -39.81
N HIS A 84 20.86 -6.13 -40.23
CA HIS A 84 21.31 -4.86 -40.81
C HIS A 84 21.26 -3.69 -39.80
N THR A 85 21.05 -4.00 -38.52
CA THR A 85 20.97 -3.03 -37.42
C THR A 85 22.07 -3.28 -36.40
N LEU A 86 22.39 -2.25 -35.60
CA LEU A 86 23.43 -2.35 -34.58
C LEU A 86 22.89 -3.09 -33.34
N PRO A 87 23.52 -4.20 -32.90
CA PRO A 87 23.15 -4.86 -31.64
C PRO A 87 23.51 -3.97 -30.44
N VAL A 88 22.89 -4.25 -29.29
CA VAL A 88 23.23 -3.62 -28.02
C VAL A 88 24.68 -3.92 -27.62
N VAL A 89 25.38 -2.91 -27.13
CA VAL A 89 26.75 -3.03 -26.61
C VAL A 89 26.76 -3.63 -25.19
N GLU A 90 27.84 -4.31 -24.84
CA GLU A 90 28.05 -4.83 -23.50
C GLU A 90 28.18 -3.68 -22.49
N GLY A 91 27.56 -3.81 -21.31
CA GLY A 91 27.60 -2.78 -20.28
C GLY A 91 26.57 -1.64 -20.44
N LEU A 92 25.70 -1.71 -21.45
CA LEU A 92 24.61 -0.75 -21.62
C LEU A 92 23.55 -0.91 -20.51
N LEU A 93 23.14 0.21 -19.91
CA LEU A 93 22.08 0.27 -18.89
C LEU A 93 21.02 1.31 -19.27
N PRO A 94 19.77 1.19 -18.80
CA PRO A 94 18.80 2.28 -18.88
C PRO A 94 19.38 3.56 -18.28
N ALA A 95 19.06 4.72 -18.87
CA ALA A 95 19.68 5.99 -18.48
C ALA A 95 19.53 6.32 -16.99
N LEU A 96 18.35 6.04 -16.42
CA LEU A 96 18.06 6.26 -15.00
C LEU A 96 18.86 5.37 -14.05
N LEU A 97 19.45 4.27 -14.55
CA LEU A 97 20.21 3.31 -13.74
C LEU A 97 21.72 3.47 -13.82
N ASP A 98 22.23 4.39 -14.65
CA ASP A 98 23.68 4.67 -14.77
C ASP A 98 24.35 5.04 -13.41
N PRO A 99 23.73 5.87 -12.54
CA PRO A 99 24.33 6.19 -11.23
C PRO A 99 24.48 4.97 -10.29
N TYR A 100 23.80 3.86 -10.58
CA TYR A 100 23.74 2.68 -9.73
C TYR A 100 24.75 1.59 -10.11
N ARG A 101 25.65 1.86 -11.07
CA ARG A 101 26.76 0.95 -11.43
C ARG A 101 27.69 0.63 -10.26
N ASP A 102 27.85 1.56 -9.33
CA ASP A 102 28.64 1.37 -8.11
C ASP A 102 27.79 1.60 -6.86
N ILE A 103 27.19 0.52 -6.36
CA ILE A 103 26.35 0.54 -5.16
C ILE A 103 27.13 0.93 -3.90
N SER A 104 28.46 0.80 -3.87
CA SER A 104 29.27 1.15 -2.69
C SER A 104 29.23 2.65 -2.37
N THR A 105 28.86 3.46 -3.35
CA THR A 105 28.69 4.91 -3.21
C THR A 105 27.30 5.32 -2.71
N LEU A 106 26.35 4.37 -2.68
CA LEU A 106 24.96 4.63 -2.37
C LEU A 106 24.60 4.15 -0.96
N ARG A 107 23.83 4.96 -0.26
CA ARG A 107 23.13 4.54 0.96
C ARG A 107 21.74 4.06 0.58
N TYR A 108 21.46 2.80 0.90
CA TYR A 108 20.16 2.16 0.72
C TYR A 108 19.77 1.38 1.99
N GLN A 109 18.58 0.79 2.00
CA GLN A 109 17.92 0.25 3.20
C GLN A 109 18.70 -0.87 3.90
N TYR A 110 19.51 -1.64 3.16
CA TYR A 110 20.32 -2.71 3.74
C TYR A 110 21.76 -2.22 3.99
N PRO A 111 22.52 -2.84 4.91
CA PRO A 111 22.12 -3.91 5.83
C PRO A 111 21.07 -3.47 6.86
N LEU A 112 20.29 -4.43 7.34
CA LEU A 112 19.29 -4.24 8.39
C LEU A 112 19.85 -4.69 9.74
N TYR A 113 19.54 -3.96 10.80
CA TYR A 113 19.61 -4.45 12.16
C TYR A 113 18.28 -5.14 12.51
N LEU A 114 18.35 -6.37 13.01
CA LEU A 114 17.22 -7.20 13.43
C LEU A 114 17.14 -7.20 14.96
N TYR A 115 16.03 -6.69 15.49
CA TYR A 115 15.82 -6.59 16.94
C TYR A 115 15.58 -7.96 17.57
N ALA A 116 16.19 -8.22 18.72
CA ALA A 116 15.98 -9.49 19.42
C ALA A 116 14.50 -9.65 19.84
N PRO A 117 13.93 -10.88 19.85
CA PRO A 117 12.57 -11.17 20.32
C PRO A 117 12.27 -10.81 21.78
N GLN A 118 13.32 -10.50 22.54
CA GLN A 118 13.26 -10.11 23.94
C GLN A 118 13.21 -8.59 24.13
N SER A 119 13.22 -7.83 23.02
CA SER A 119 13.18 -6.38 23.05
C SER A 119 11.83 -5.88 23.58
N THR A 120 11.83 -4.66 24.11
CA THR A 120 10.67 -4.04 24.77
C THR A 120 9.67 -3.45 23.77
N ASP A 121 10.08 -3.26 22.52
CA ASP A 121 9.27 -2.68 21.45
C ASP A 121 8.89 -3.76 20.45
N GLU A 122 7.68 -4.32 20.58
CA GLU A 122 7.20 -5.38 19.72
C GLU A 122 6.89 -4.92 18.29
N GLN A 123 6.84 -3.61 18.05
CA GLN A 123 6.46 -3.05 16.76
C GLN A 123 7.67 -2.91 15.81
N GLN A 124 8.89 -2.78 16.35
CA GLN A 124 10.08 -2.57 15.53
C GLN A 124 10.88 -3.87 15.36
N LEU A 125 10.61 -4.60 14.28
CA LEU A 125 11.30 -5.87 13.98
C LEU A 125 12.69 -5.69 13.37
N ALA A 126 12.84 -4.68 12.51
CA ALA A 126 14.07 -4.39 11.80
C ALA A 126 14.20 -2.89 11.50
N GLN A 127 15.42 -2.44 11.27
CA GLN A 127 15.71 -1.05 10.89
C GLN A 127 16.99 -0.97 10.03
N PRO A 128 17.12 -0.02 9.09
CA PRO A 128 18.35 0.20 8.34
C PRO A 128 19.53 0.51 9.26
N LEU A 129 20.71 0.01 8.92
CA LEU A 129 21.93 0.19 9.72
C LEU A 129 22.25 1.66 10.00
N SER A 130 22.05 2.54 9.02
CA SER A 130 22.31 3.97 9.15
C SER A 130 21.41 4.62 10.20
N ASP A 131 20.13 4.23 10.21
CA ASP A 131 19.15 4.75 11.14
C ASP A 131 19.37 4.17 12.53
N TYR A 132 19.60 2.85 12.62
CA TYR A 132 19.96 2.18 13.87
C TYR A 132 21.17 2.82 14.56
N LEU A 133 22.27 3.07 13.82
CA LEU A 133 23.47 3.69 14.39
C LEU A 133 23.20 5.11 14.88
N ARG A 134 22.47 5.91 14.10
CA ARG A 134 22.10 7.29 14.48
C ARG A 134 21.24 7.27 15.75
N ASP A 135 20.16 6.51 15.74
CA ASP A 135 19.17 6.49 16.81
C ASP A 135 19.77 5.89 18.10
N SER A 136 20.63 4.87 17.97
CA SER A 136 21.37 4.28 19.11
C SER A 136 22.30 5.29 19.77
N VAL A 137 23.06 6.07 18.99
CA VAL A 137 23.95 7.10 19.55
C VAL A 137 23.16 8.28 20.13
N GLU A 138 22.06 8.67 19.50
CA GLU A 138 21.18 9.73 19.99
C GLU A 138 20.55 9.36 21.34
N ALA A 139 20.18 8.09 21.55
CA ALA A 139 19.57 7.61 22.78
C ALA A 139 20.46 7.81 24.03
N PHE A 140 21.78 7.58 23.95
CA PHE A 140 22.68 7.76 25.09
C PHE A 140 23.50 9.07 25.05
N ALA A 141 23.56 9.76 23.90
CA ALA A 141 24.29 11.00 23.73
C ALA A 141 23.49 12.05 22.92
N PRO A 142 22.36 12.57 23.45
CA PRO A 142 21.49 13.48 22.71
C PRO A 142 22.09 14.88 22.45
N GLY A 143 23.10 15.31 23.22
CA GLY A 143 23.72 16.63 23.05
C GLY A 143 24.81 16.68 21.96
N ASP A 144 24.95 17.81 21.27
CA ASP A 144 25.98 18.05 20.24
C ASP A 144 27.42 17.90 20.75
N GLY A 145 27.63 18.16 22.05
CA GLY A 145 28.93 18.03 22.71
C GLY A 145 29.21 16.63 23.28
N ALA A 146 28.23 15.73 23.30
CA ALA A 146 28.37 14.38 23.87
C ALA A 146 28.77 13.38 22.78
N ALA A 147 29.68 12.46 23.12
CA ALA A 147 30.19 11.41 22.22
C ALA A 147 30.68 11.95 20.85
N ARG A 148 31.27 13.15 20.82
CA ARG A 148 31.65 13.84 19.58
C ARG A 148 32.55 13.01 18.66
N ILE A 149 33.55 12.34 19.24
CA ILE A 149 34.49 11.49 18.48
C ILE A 149 33.74 10.34 17.78
N LEU A 150 32.77 9.72 18.46
CA LEU A 150 31.95 8.66 17.88
C LEU A 150 31.05 9.21 16.76
N LYS A 151 30.34 10.32 17.02
CA LYS A 151 29.45 10.99 16.05
C LYS A 151 30.19 11.39 14.77
N ASP A 152 31.39 11.95 14.89
CA ASP A 152 32.22 12.37 13.76
C ASP A 152 32.68 11.17 12.90
N ASN A 153 32.64 9.94 13.42
CA ASN A 153 33.12 8.73 12.74
C ASN A 153 32.01 7.71 12.43
N LEU A 154 30.72 8.07 12.54
CA LEU A 154 29.61 7.15 12.25
C LEU A 154 29.62 6.64 10.79
N SER A 155 29.98 7.49 9.83
CA SER A 155 30.09 7.09 8.42
C SER A 155 31.19 6.06 8.17
N TRP A 156 32.28 6.13 8.94
CA TRP A 156 33.36 5.14 8.88
C TRP A 156 32.90 3.79 9.43
N ILE A 157 32.21 3.81 10.59
CA ILE A 157 31.63 2.60 11.21
C ILE A 157 30.64 1.95 10.24
N GLU A 158 29.73 2.74 9.67
CA GLU A 158 28.74 2.26 8.71
C GLU A 158 29.41 1.58 7.51
N ARG A 159 30.43 2.22 6.91
CA ARG A 159 31.16 1.65 5.77
C ARG A 159 31.87 0.35 6.14
N TYR A 160 32.56 0.32 7.28
CA TYR A 160 33.26 -0.87 7.76
C TYR A 160 32.28 -2.04 8.00
N LEU A 161 31.13 -1.76 8.62
CA LEU A 161 30.09 -2.76 8.84
C LEU A 161 29.51 -3.28 7.50
N ARG A 162 29.26 -2.40 6.52
CA ARG A 162 28.80 -2.80 5.18
C ARG A 162 29.81 -3.70 4.45
N GLU A 163 31.11 -3.45 4.60
CA GLU A 163 32.17 -4.28 4.01
C GLU A 163 32.28 -5.67 4.68
N GLU A 164 32.06 -5.75 6.00
CA GLU A 164 32.14 -7.01 6.75
C GLU A 164 30.85 -7.84 6.71
N ILE A 165 29.69 -7.21 6.55
CA ILE A 165 28.40 -7.88 6.36
C ILE A 165 28.35 -8.34 4.91
N GLY A 166 28.80 -9.57 4.67
CA GLY A 166 28.68 -10.21 3.37
C GLY A 166 27.23 -10.56 3.01
N ASP A 167 27.06 -11.17 1.84
CA ASP A 167 25.73 -11.37 1.26
C ASP A 167 24.92 -12.47 1.97
N GLY A 168 23.78 -12.04 2.50
CA GLY A 168 22.60 -12.89 2.65
C GLY A 168 22.51 -13.82 3.86
N ALA A 169 23.34 -13.69 4.90
CA ALA A 169 23.15 -14.40 6.17
C ALA A 169 23.17 -13.46 7.39
N PRO A 170 22.33 -13.70 8.40
CA PRO A 170 22.38 -12.96 9.66
C PRO A 170 23.73 -13.15 10.37
N VAL A 171 24.35 -12.04 10.76
CA VAL A 171 25.60 -12.00 11.54
C VAL A 171 25.31 -11.44 12.93
N ASP A 172 25.98 -11.96 13.94
CA ASP A 172 25.86 -11.45 15.32
C ASP A 172 26.28 -9.98 15.41
N ALA A 173 25.35 -9.11 15.83
CA ALA A 173 25.58 -7.67 15.81
C ALA A 173 26.60 -7.24 16.86
N LEU A 174 26.52 -7.79 18.07
CA LEU A 174 27.41 -7.41 19.18
C LEU A 174 28.87 -7.79 18.88
N ALA A 175 29.11 -9.00 18.38
CA ALA A 175 30.44 -9.44 17.97
C ALA A 175 31.01 -8.57 16.85
N LEU A 176 30.17 -8.19 15.87
CA LEU A 176 30.62 -7.36 14.76
C LEU A 176 30.92 -5.92 15.21
N VAL A 177 30.02 -5.28 15.97
CA VAL A 177 30.24 -3.94 16.56
C VAL A 177 31.50 -3.92 17.41
N SER A 178 31.78 -4.98 18.17
CA SER A 178 32.99 -5.09 18.99
C SER A 178 34.26 -5.11 18.15
N ARG A 179 34.28 -5.86 17.05
CA ARG A 179 35.42 -5.85 16.11
C ARG A 179 35.58 -4.49 15.43
N THR A 180 34.47 -3.83 15.06
CA THR A 180 34.48 -2.49 14.48
C THR A 180 34.99 -1.43 15.48
N ALA A 181 34.64 -1.56 16.76
CA ALA A 181 35.13 -0.70 17.83
C ALA A 181 36.66 -0.78 17.98
N GLU A 182 37.23 -1.99 17.96
CA GLU A 182 38.68 -2.22 17.96
C GLU A 182 39.33 -1.61 16.71
N ALA A 183 38.79 -1.89 15.52
CA ALA A 183 39.32 -1.40 14.25
C ALA A 183 39.29 0.14 14.16
N LEU A 184 38.25 0.79 14.69
CA LEU A 184 38.13 2.25 14.70
C LEU A 184 39.20 2.89 15.59
N GLN A 185 39.47 2.31 16.76
CA GLN A 185 40.50 2.82 17.66
C GLN A 185 41.90 2.71 17.05
N ASP A 186 42.18 1.59 16.39
CA ASP A 186 43.42 1.38 15.65
C ASP A 186 43.56 2.36 14.48
N HIS A 187 42.44 2.66 13.80
CA HIS A 187 42.41 3.60 12.68
C HIS A 187 42.68 5.05 13.10
N LEU A 188 42.08 5.52 14.20
CA LEU A 188 42.15 6.93 14.62
C LEU A 188 43.47 7.31 15.31
N GLY A 189 44.18 6.35 15.91
CA GLY A 189 45.50 6.58 16.50
C GLY A 189 45.53 7.68 17.58
N LEU A 190 44.45 7.80 18.37
CA LEU A 190 44.24 8.86 19.36
C LEU A 190 45.20 8.77 20.57
N ASP A 191 45.39 9.89 21.26
CA ASP A 191 46.05 9.96 22.57
C ASP A 191 45.24 9.27 23.68
N GLU A 192 45.88 8.92 24.80
CA GLU A 192 45.28 8.12 25.88
C GLU A 192 43.95 8.70 26.38
N SER A 193 43.86 10.01 26.59
CA SER A 193 42.64 10.64 27.12
C SER A 193 41.46 10.55 26.15
N ASN A 194 41.69 10.77 24.84
CA ASN A 194 40.64 10.69 23.83
C ASN A 194 40.27 9.24 23.51
N ARG A 195 41.23 8.32 23.60
CA ARG A 195 40.98 6.88 23.45
C ARG A 195 40.08 6.36 24.56
N ASP A 196 40.35 6.71 25.82
CA ASP A 196 39.52 6.29 26.96
C ASP A 196 38.09 6.84 26.84
N GLN A 197 37.93 8.08 26.37
CA GLN A 197 36.61 8.66 26.11
C GLN A 197 35.86 7.93 24.98
N LEU A 198 36.53 7.64 23.87
CA LEU A 198 35.94 6.90 22.76
C LEU A 198 35.58 5.46 23.16
N GLN A 199 36.44 4.78 23.92
CA GLN A 199 36.19 3.45 24.46
C GLN A 199 34.91 3.43 25.32
N ALA A 200 34.74 4.39 26.22
CA ALA A 200 33.55 4.49 27.05
C ALA A 200 32.26 4.74 26.24
N ASP A 201 32.35 5.48 25.13
CA ASP A 201 31.20 5.71 24.25
C ASP A 201 30.90 4.49 23.33
N LEU A 202 31.93 3.75 22.93
CA LEU A 202 31.79 2.48 22.19
C LEU A 202 31.20 1.37 23.07
N GLU A 203 31.56 1.32 24.36
CA GLU A 203 30.96 0.40 25.34
C GLU A 203 29.45 0.63 25.48
N LYS A 204 29.00 1.90 25.51
CA LYS A 204 27.56 2.21 25.52
C LYS A 204 26.86 1.79 24.23
N LEU A 205 27.52 1.93 23.09
CA LEU A 205 26.97 1.45 21.81
C LEU A 205 26.84 -0.08 21.81
N GLN A 206 27.81 -0.80 22.37
CA GLN A 206 27.74 -2.25 22.55
C GLN A 206 26.61 -2.65 23.51
N GLU A 207 26.45 -1.94 24.64
CA GLU A 207 25.35 -2.16 25.58
C GLU A 207 23.98 -1.96 24.92
N THR A 208 23.85 -0.93 24.08
CA THR A 208 22.60 -0.62 23.34
C THR A 208 22.28 -1.69 22.30
N THR A 209 23.30 -2.29 21.68
CA THR A 209 23.15 -3.34 20.64
C THR A 209 22.54 -4.64 21.18
N GLY A 210 22.62 -4.87 22.49
CA GLY A 210 22.06 -6.06 23.14
C GLY A 210 22.74 -7.38 22.74
N GLU A 211 22.53 -8.43 23.54
CA GLU A 211 23.25 -9.71 23.39
C GLU A 211 22.78 -10.59 22.22
N LYS A 212 21.66 -10.26 21.56
CA LYS A 212 21.04 -11.12 20.53
C LYS A 212 20.57 -10.39 19.27
N GLY A 213 20.97 -9.14 19.09
CA GLY A 213 20.72 -8.42 17.83
C GLY A 213 21.52 -9.05 16.69
N GLN A 214 20.98 -8.99 15.47
CA GLN A 214 21.66 -9.51 14.28
C GLN A 214 21.70 -8.47 13.17
N PHE A 215 22.74 -8.46 12.35
CA PHE A 215 22.75 -7.71 11.10
C PHE A 215 22.45 -8.63 9.91
N LEU A 216 21.65 -8.14 8.96
CA LEU A 216 21.28 -8.87 7.74
C LEU A 216 21.61 -8.02 6.51
N GLY A 217 22.58 -8.47 5.72
CA GLY A 217 22.86 -7.91 4.39
C GLY A 217 21.81 -8.32 3.36
N TYR A 218 21.75 -7.60 2.25
CA TYR A 218 20.92 -8.00 1.11
C TYR A 218 21.50 -9.27 0.47
N GLY A 219 20.65 -10.21 0.07
CA GLY A 219 21.10 -11.43 -0.59
C GLY A 219 19.95 -12.33 -1.02
N PRO A 220 20.24 -13.45 -1.71
CA PRO A 220 19.22 -14.26 -2.39
C PRO A 220 18.11 -14.80 -1.47
N HIS A 221 18.43 -15.02 -0.19
CA HIS A 221 17.52 -15.60 0.80
C HIS A 221 17.08 -14.62 1.90
N VAL A 222 17.26 -13.31 1.68
CA VAL A 222 16.90 -12.27 2.66
C VAL A 222 15.46 -12.42 3.16
N ALA A 223 14.54 -12.79 2.27
CA ALA A 223 13.14 -13.00 2.61
C ALA A 223 12.91 -14.19 3.55
N ILE A 224 13.64 -15.29 3.37
CA ILE A 224 13.54 -16.45 4.28
C ILE A 224 14.02 -16.04 5.67
N HIS A 225 15.13 -15.31 5.76
CA HIS A 225 15.66 -14.84 7.04
C HIS A 225 14.69 -13.88 7.75
N LEU A 226 14.11 -12.92 7.02
CA LEU A 226 13.12 -11.99 7.58
C LEU A 226 11.84 -12.70 8.02
N MET A 227 11.35 -13.69 7.28
CA MET A 227 10.18 -14.48 7.70
C MET A 227 10.46 -15.28 8.97
N VAL A 228 11.62 -15.97 9.03
CA VAL A 228 12.03 -16.72 10.22
C VAL A 228 12.17 -15.80 11.42
N HIS A 229 12.77 -14.63 11.23
CA HIS A 229 12.88 -13.58 12.25
C HIS A 229 11.50 -13.17 12.78
N THR A 230 10.57 -12.87 11.88
CA THR A 230 9.20 -12.47 12.22
C THR A 230 8.45 -13.58 12.97
N ILE A 231 8.55 -14.83 12.51
CA ILE A 231 7.95 -16.01 13.18
C ILE A 231 8.55 -16.16 14.59
N HIS A 232 9.86 -16.05 14.72
CA HIS A 232 10.52 -16.17 16.01
C HIS A 232 10.04 -15.09 16.98
N HIS A 233 9.92 -13.84 16.52
CA HIS A 233 9.42 -12.73 17.33
C HIS A 233 7.99 -12.95 17.80
N ARG A 234 7.07 -13.33 16.89
CA ARG A 234 5.66 -13.59 17.21
C ARG A 234 5.49 -14.78 18.18
N CYS A 235 6.14 -15.91 17.90
CA CYS A 235 5.94 -17.12 18.69
C CYS A 235 6.67 -17.10 20.06
N TYR A 236 7.65 -16.22 20.26
CA TYR A 236 8.51 -16.25 21.44
C TYR A 236 7.73 -16.12 22.75
N ARG A 237 6.88 -15.09 22.86
CA ARG A 237 6.10 -14.82 24.08
C ARG A 237 4.96 -15.83 24.26
N GLU A 238 4.21 -16.08 23.20
CA GLU A 238 3.06 -17.01 23.23
C GLU A 238 3.46 -18.41 23.71
N ARG A 239 4.61 -18.92 23.24
CA ARG A 239 5.11 -20.22 23.70
C ARG A 239 5.53 -20.23 25.16
N GLN A 240 6.10 -19.13 25.67
CA GLN A 240 6.43 -19.04 27.10
C GLN A 240 5.18 -19.04 27.97
N GLU A 241 4.16 -18.26 27.58
CA GLU A 241 2.88 -18.19 28.29
C GLU A 241 2.16 -19.54 28.25
N PHE A 242 2.13 -20.20 27.08
CA PHE A 242 1.55 -21.52 26.94
C PHE A 242 2.28 -22.59 27.76
N ARG A 243 3.61 -22.54 27.82
CA ARG A 243 4.40 -23.44 28.68
C ARG A 243 4.07 -23.24 30.16
N ALA A 244 3.99 -21.98 30.61
CA ALA A 244 3.59 -21.66 31.98
C ALA A 244 2.17 -22.14 32.29
N GLU A 245 1.25 -22.06 31.32
CA GLU A 245 -0.10 -22.59 31.42
C GLU A 245 -0.09 -24.11 31.60
N ILE A 246 0.61 -24.85 30.73
CA ILE A 246 0.73 -26.30 30.82
C ILE A 246 1.28 -26.71 32.19
N ASP A 247 2.30 -26.02 32.70
CA ASP A 247 2.89 -26.35 34.00
C ASP A 247 1.93 -26.09 35.16
N ARG A 248 1.10 -25.04 35.07
CA ARG A 248 0.02 -24.76 36.03
C ARG A 248 -1.05 -25.87 36.00
N GLN A 249 -1.47 -26.28 34.81
CA GLN A 249 -2.46 -27.35 34.63
C GLN A 249 -1.93 -28.70 35.13
N LYS A 250 -0.67 -29.05 34.82
CA LYS A 250 0.01 -30.24 35.35
C LYS A 250 0.00 -30.25 36.87
N GLN A 251 0.31 -29.12 37.51
CA GLN A 251 0.32 -29.02 38.95
C GLN A 251 -1.08 -29.18 39.55
N GLY A 252 -2.09 -28.49 39.00
CA GLY A 252 -3.47 -28.59 39.46
C GLY A 252 -4.05 -30.01 39.35
N LEU A 253 -3.77 -30.73 38.25
CA LEU A 253 -4.21 -32.13 38.10
C LEU A 253 -3.52 -33.07 39.09
N LYS A 254 -2.22 -32.87 39.36
CA LYS A 254 -1.49 -33.66 40.38
C LYS A 254 -2.10 -33.45 41.76
N GLU A 255 -2.40 -32.20 42.12
CA GLU A 255 -3.04 -31.88 43.40
C GLU A 255 -4.40 -32.56 43.57
N LEU A 256 -5.23 -32.58 42.52
CA LEU A 256 -6.50 -33.32 42.54
C LEU A 256 -6.32 -34.82 42.78
N LEU A 257 -5.35 -35.45 42.10
CA LEU A 257 -5.04 -36.87 42.27
C LEU A 257 -4.44 -37.17 43.64
N ASP A 258 -3.60 -36.29 44.17
CA ASP A 258 -2.97 -36.47 45.48
C ASP A 258 -3.99 -36.29 46.62
N ILE A 259 -4.94 -35.35 46.49
CA ILE A 259 -6.10 -35.25 47.39
C ILE A 259 -6.89 -36.57 47.37
N GLU A 260 -7.15 -37.16 46.20
CA GLU A 260 -7.89 -38.42 46.12
C GLU A 260 -7.11 -39.60 46.71
N ARG A 261 -5.80 -39.70 46.44
CA ARG A 261 -4.92 -40.69 47.08
C ARG A 261 -4.94 -40.56 48.61
N SER A 262 -4.95 -39.35 49.13
CA SER A 262 -5.02 -39.10 50.58
C SER A 262 -6.34 -39.59 51.21
N LYS A 263 -7.45 -39.59 50.46
CA LYS A 263 -8.73 -40.19 50.89
C LYS A 263 -8.72 -41.72 50.84
N ALA A 264 -7.94 -42.31 49.93
CA ALA A 264 -7.89 -43.75 49.70
C ALA A 264 -6.99 -44.52 50.69
N VAL A 265 -6.07 -43.84 51.40
CA VAL A 265 -5.26 -44.46 52.47
C VAL A 265 -6.18 -44.81 53.65
N PRO A 266 -6.30 -46.09 54.04
CA PRO A 266 -7.01 -46.44 55.26
C PRO A 266 -6.25 -45.84 56.45
N SER A 267 -6.93 -45.06 57.28
CA SER A 267 -6.45 -44.66 58.61
C SER A 267 -6.41 -45.90 59.53
N GLY A 268 -5.51 -46.84 59.24
CA GLY A 268 -5.27 -48.08 59.96
C GLY A 268 -3.96 -48.12 60.74
N GLU A 269 -3.09 -47.11 60.61
CA GLU A 269 -1.87 -46.99 61.42
C GLU A 269 -1.93 -45.72 62.28
N SER A 270 -2.70 -45.81 63.35
CA SER A 270 -2.75 -44.81 64.42
C SER A 270 -1.59 -44.96 65.43
N ASP A 271 -0.38 -45.31 64.99
CA ASP A 271 0.74 -45.60 65.92
C ASP A 271 1.75 -44.44 66.08
N VAL A 272 1.49 -43.27 65.47
CA VAL A 272 2.42 -42.11 65.54
C VAL A 272 1.84 -40.89 66.28
N VAL A 273 0.55 -40.88 66.64
CA VAL A 273 -0.09 -39.71 67.31
C VAL A 273 0.14 -39.67 68.82
N GLN A 274 0.68 -40.72 69.45
CA GLN A 274 0.98 -40.70 70.90
C GLN A 274 2.20 -39.84 71.28
N SER A 275 2.97 -39.29 70.33
CA SER A 275 4.24 -38.61 70.63
C SER A 275 4.21 -37.07 70.64
N ARG A 276 3.06 -36.41 70.41
CA ARG A 276 2.99 -34.94 70.27
C ARG A 276 1.88 -34.20 71.03
N VAL A 277 1.31 -34.78 72.09
CA VAL A 277 0.35 -34.06 72.95
C VAL A 277 1.03 -33.66 74.27
N GLY A 278 1.29 -32.36 74.42
CA GLY A 278 1.76 -31.76 75.67
C GLY A 278 0.74 -31.85 76.81
N SER A 279 1.20 -31.52 78.02
CA SER A 279 0.56 -31.69 79.32
C SER A 279 -0.82 -31.03 79.51
N GLY A 280 -1.86 -31.53 78.85
CA GLY A 280 -3.24 -31.06 78.96
C GLY A 280 -4.32 -32.15 78.73
N SER A 281 -3.96 -33.43 78.88
CA SER A 281 -4.81 -34.58 78.48
C SER A 281 -5.86 -35.03 79.49
N GLU A 282 -6.14 -34.29 80.56
CA GLU A 282 -7.12 -34.72 81.58
C GLU A 282 -8.57 -34.28 81.30
N PHE A 283 -8.82 -33.48 80.25
CA PHE A 283 -10.16 -32.94 79.93
C PHE A 283 -10.69 -33.32 78.54
N ILE A 284 -9.99 -34.19 77.81
CA ILE A 284 -10.36 -34.54 76.43
C ILE A 284 -10.47 -36.06 76.33
N ASP A 285 -11.69 -36.56 76.11
CA ASP A 285 -11.95 -37.97 75.82
C ASP A 285 -11.47 -38.29 74.38
N PRO A 286 -10.38 -39.06 74.21
CA PRO A 286 -9.82 -39.38 72.91
C PRO A 286 -10.77 -40.25 72.07
N SER A 287 -11.65 -41.01 72.71
CA SER A 287 -12.60 -41.89 72.03
C SER A 287 -13.79 -41.13 71.44
N ALA A 288 -14.19 -40.01 72.06
CA ALA A 288 -15.23 -39.12 71.55
C ALA A 288 -14.73 -38.25 70.37
N LEU A 289 -13.44 -37.91 70.34
CA LEU A 289 -12.83 -37.18 69.22
C LEU A 289 -12.48 -38.09 68.03
N SER A 290 -12.15 -39.37 68.23
CA SER A 290 -11.88 -40.31 67.13
C SER A 290 -13.11 -40.50 66.25
N GLY A 291 -14.31 -40.61 66.83
CA GLY A 291 -15.57 -40.73 66.08
C GLY A 291 -15.94 -39.46 65.29
N VAL A 292 -15.58 -38.28 65.78
CA VAL A 292 -15.87 -36.99 65.11
C VAL A 292 -14.78 -36.62 64.09
N LEU A 293 -13.54 -37.05 64.29
CA LEU A 293 -12.43 -36.88 63.33
C LEU A 293 -12.49 -37.90 62.19
N GLU A 294 -12.90 -39.15 62.44
CA GLU A 294 -13.13 -40.16 61.38
C GLU A 294 -14.29 -39.79 60.43
N GLN A 295 -15.25 -39.01 60.93
CA GLN A 295 -16.37 -38.50 60.13
C GLN A 295 -16.05 -37.18 59.41
N ARG A 296 -15.01 -36.44 59.83
CA ARG A 296 -14.60 -35.16 59.21
C ARG A 296 -13.37 -35.25 58.30
N SER A 297 -12.54 -36.29 58.43
CA SER A 297 -11.36 -36.51 57.58
C SER A 297 -11.67 -37.16 56.22
N ARG A 298 -12.89 -37.66 56.04
CA ARG A 298 -13.37 -38.16 54.75
C ARG A 298 -13.99 -36.99 53.97
N GLY A 299 -13.26 -36.44 53.00
CA GLY A 299 -13.88 -35.65 51.94
C GLY A 299 -15.06 -36.45 51.38
N SER A 300 -16.28 -35.92 51.49
CA SER A 300 -17.50 -36.73 51.65
C SER A 300 -17.96 -37.50 50.40
N ALA A 301 -17.23 -37.42 49.29
CA ALA A 301 -17.42 -38.24 48.10
C ALA A 301 -16.07 -38.65 47.50
N VAL A 302 -15.95 -39.95 47.20
CA VAL A 302 -14.86 -40.54 46.39
C VAL A 302 -15.03 -40.08 44.95
N MET A 303 -13.93 -39.75 44.28
CA MET A 303 -13.95 -39.36 42.88
C MET A 303 -14.46 -40.52 42.01
N PRO A 304 -15.42 -40.29 41.08
CA PRO A 304 -15.83 -41.32 40.13
C PRO A 304 -14.64 -41.84 39.32
N ALA A 305 -14.57 -43.16 39.10
CA ALA A 305 -13.46 -43.80 38.39
C ALA A 305 -13.25 -43.23 36.97
N GLU A 306 -14.33 -42.88 36.28
CA GLU A 306 -14.29 -42.24 34.96
C GLU A 306 -13.61 -40.86 35.01
N ARG A 307 -13.90 -40.05 36.05
CA ARG A 307 -13.25 -38.75 36.25
C ARG A 307 -11.76 -38.91 36.55
N GLN A 308 -11.40 -39.88 37.40
CA GLN A 308 -10.00 -40.17 37.69
C GLN A 308 -9.23 -40.58 36.42
N GLN A 309 -9.80 -41.47 35.60
CA GLN A 309 -9.20 -41.90 34.33
C GLN A 309 -9.02 -40.74 33.35
N ARG A 310 -10.00 -39.82 33.26
CA ARG A 310 -9.87 -38.62 32.42
C ARG A 310 -8.72 -37.72 32.88
N ILE A 311 -8.62 -37.45 34.19
CA ILE A 311 -7.56 -36.63 34.76
C ILE A 311 -6.18 -37.27 34.53
N GLU A 312 -6.04 -38.58 34.77
CA GLU A 312 -4.80 -39.32 34.53
C GLU A 312 -4.39 -39.30 33.06
N LYS A 313 -5.36 -39.45 32.14
CA LYS A 313 -5.13 -39.37 30.69
C LYS A 313 -4.65 -37.97 30.28
N ALA A 314 -5.34 -36.92 30.72
CA ALA A 314 -4.96 -35.54 30.44
C ALA A 314 -3.56 -35.23 30.98
N LEU A 315 -3.26 -35.61 32.22
CA LEU A 315 -1.94 -35.44 32.81
C LEU A 315 -0.84 -36.17 32.04
N THR A 316 -1.11 -37.39 31.57
CA THR A 316 -0.16 -38.17 30.76
C THR A 316 0.19 -37.46 29.46
N VAL A 317 -0.81 -36.92 28.74
CA VAL A 317 -0.60 -36.16 27.50
C VAL A 317 0.22 -34.89 27.78
N LEU A 318 -0.16 -34.12 28.81
CA LEU A 318 0.57 -32.89 29.17
C LEU A 318 2.02 -33.19 29.58
N GLN A 319 2.29 -34.30 30.28
CA GLN A 319 3.64 -34.70 30.67
C GLN A 319 4.49 -35.19 29.48
N ALA A 320 3.87 -35.83 28.49
CA ALA A 320 4.55 -36.26 27.29
C ALA A 320 4.86 -35.10 26.33
N TYR A 321 4.14 -33.98 26.43
CA TYR A 321 4.39 -32.80 25.62
C TYR A 321 5.79 -32.23 25.88
N GLN A 322 6.57 -32.14 24.81
CA GLN A 322 7.86 -31.46 24.75
C GLN A 322 7.72 -30.29 23.77
N ASP A 323 8.08 -29.10 24.22
CA ASP A 323 8.12 -27.91 23.38
C ASP A 323 9.26 -28.08 22.36
N GLU A 324 8.89 -28.19 21.08
CA GLU A 324 9.83 -28.43 20.00
C GLU A 324 10.51 -27.11 19.61
N HIS A 325 11.84 -27.10 19.50
CA HIS A 325 12.56 -25.87 19.13
C HIS A 325 12.27 -25.37 17.72
N ILE A 326 11.77 -26.24 16.84
CA ILE A 326 11.41 -25.92 15.46
C ILE A 326 10.09 -25.12 15.47
N LEU A 327 10.18 -23.88 14.99
CA LEU A 327 9.06 -22.95 14.85
C LEU A 327 8.46 -22.98 13.44
N VAL A 328 9.30 -23.25 12.44
CA VAL A 328 8.91 -23.25 11.03
C VAL A 328 9.50 -24.44 10.28
N ARG A 329 8.69 -25.06 9.41
CA ARG A 329 9.13 -26.09 8.48
C ARG A 329 8.96 -25.61 7.04
N PHE A 330 10.08 -25.52 6.34
CA PHE A 330 10.12 -25.22 4.92
C PHE A 330 10.04 -26.51 4.12
N VAL A 331 9.19 -26.54 3.10
CA VAL A 331 8.96 -27.72 2.25
C VAL A 331 9.27 -27.32 0.82
N GLY A 332 10.30 -27.90 0.22
CA GLY A 332 10.76 -27.56 -1.13
C GLY A 332 12.28 -27.59 -1.24
N GLU A 333 12.81 -27.12 -2.35
CA GLU A 333 14.25 -27.09 -2.61
C GLU A 333 14.85 -25.77 -2.09
N LEU A 334 15.88 -25.90 -1.25
CA LEU A 334 16.68 -24.79 -0.74
C LEU A 334 18.13 -25.27 -0.70
N GLU A 335 18.99 -24.70 -1.55
CA GLU A 335 20.33 -25.22 -1.80
C GLU A 335 21.39 -24.76 -0.76
N ASP A 336 21.02 -23.93 0.20
CA ASP A 336 21.96 -23.31 1.14
C ASP A 336 22.10 -24.12 2.44
N SER A 337 23.31 -24.66 2.66
CA SER A 337 23.67 -25.46 3.83
C SER A 337 23.53 -24.72 5.16
N ARG A 338 23.55 -23.38 5.16
CA ARG A 338 23.39 -22.59 6.39
C ARG A 338 22.01 -22.75 7.02
N PHE A 339 20.99 -23.07 6.23
CA PHE A 339 19.65 -23.35 6.77
C PHE A 339 19.56 -24.70 7.48
N THR A 340 20.41 -25.66 7.12
CA THR A 340 20.44 -26.98 7.78
C THR A 340 21.05 -26.97 9.17
N GLU A 341 21.76 -25.91 9.55
CA GLU A 341 22.38 -25.76 10.87
C GLU A 341 21.48 -25.02 11.89
N SER A 342 20.34 -24.49 11.44
CA SER A 342 19.43 -23.72 12.29
C SER A 342 18.69 -24.63 13.27
N THR A 343 18.52 -24.14 14.51
CA THR A 343 17.76 -24.86 15.57
C THR A 343 16.27 -24.52 15.56
N ILE A 344 15.87 -23.44 14.88
CA ILE A 344 14.49 -22.91 14.88
C ILE A 344 13.71 -23.25 13.61
N MET A 345 14.37 -23.76 12.57
CA MET A 345 13.73 -24.17 11.33
C MET A 345 14.18 -25.54 10.88
N GLU A 346 13.34 -26.21 10.09
CA GLU A 346 13.64 -27.46 9.40
C GLU A 346 13.33 -27.30 7.91
N VAL A 347 14.20 -27.83 7.04
CA VAL A 347 14.00 -27.81 5.58
C VAL A 347 13.77 -29.24 5.10
N ILE A 348 12.65 -29.46 4.41
CA ILE A 348 12.21 -30.76 3.91
C ILE A 348 12.17 -30.69 2.38
N SER A 349 13.15 -31.31 1.71
CA SER A 349 13.18 -31.38 0.25
C SER A 349 12.03 -32.23 -0.29
N ASN A 350 11.25 -31.64 -1.21
CA ASN A 350 10.14 -32.32 -1.88
C ASN A 350 9.81 -31.66 -3.22
N SER A 351 9.47 -32.46 -4.23
CA SER A 351 9.10 -32.00 -5.57
C SER A 351 7.64 -31.52 -5.69
N GLU A 352 6.78 -31.80 -4.71
CA GLU A 352 5.41 -31.26 -4.61
C GLU A 352 5.23 -30.44 -3.30
N PRO A 353 5.83 -29.24 -3.20
CA PRO A 353 5.85 -28.42 -1.98
C PRO A 353 4.47 -28.20 -1.33
N CYS A 354 3.48 -27.74 -2.10
CA CYS A 354 2.15 -27.39 -1.58
C CYS A 354 1.40 -28.60 -1.00
N ARG A 355 1.48 -29.74 -1.69
CA ARG A 355 0.85 -30.98 -1.24
C ARG A 355 1.52 -31.49 0.02
N ARG A 356 2.85 -31.53 0.04
CA ARG A 356 3.58 -32.03 1.20
C ARG A 356 3.45 -31.11 2.42
N ALA A 357 3.39 -29.81 2.21
CA ALA A 357 3.11 -28.82 3.26
C ALA A 357 1.73 -29.03 3.89
N THR A 358 0.71 -29.32 3.08
CA THR A 358 -0.64 -29.70 3.56
C THR A 358 -0.59 -30.90 4.51
N GLU A 359 0.07 -31.99 4.09
CA GLU A 359 0.18 -33.20 4.90
C GLU A 359 0.93 -32.98 6.23
N ILE A 360 1.97 -32.14 6.21
CA ILE A 360 2.74 -31.79 7.41
C ILE A 360 1.90 -30.94 8.36
N PHE A 361 1.16 -29.96 7.84
CA PHE A 361 0.27 -29.13 8.66
C PHE A 361 -0.81 -29.98 9.34
N GLU A 362 -1.50 -30.86 8.59
CA GLU A 362 -2.51 -31.74 9.17
C GLU A 362 -1.94 -32.63 10.28
N HIS A 363 -0.72 -33.15 10.09
CA HIS A 363 -0.04 -33.97 11.10
C HIS A 363 0.28 -33.16 12.36
N GLU A 364 0.83 -31.96 12.19
CA GLU A 364 1.15 -31.06 13.31
C GLU A 364 -0.10 -30.62 14.05
N ALA A 365 -1.11 -30.18 13.34
CA ALA A 365 -2.35 -29.73 13.93
C ALA A 365 -3.06 -30.87 14.68
N ALA A 366 -3.01 -32.11 14.18
CA ALA A 366 -3.51 -33.29 14.90
C ALA A 366 -2.71 -33.60 16.18
N ARG A 367 -1.39 -33.36 16.18
CA ARG A 367 -0.54 -33.48 17.37
C ARG A 367 -0.92 -32.43 18.41
N PHE A 368 -1.03 -31.16 18.01
CA PHE A 368 -1.43 -30.05 18.89
C PHE A 368 -2.86 -30.18 19.40
N ALA A 369 -3.78 -30.72 18.59
CA ALA A 369 -5.17 -30.94 19.01
C ALA A 369 -5.26 -31.82 20.27
N GLN A 370 -4.41 -32.85 20.39
CA GLN A 370 -4.37 -33.71 21.58
C GLN A 370 -3.92 -32.93 22.82
N VAL A 371 -2.96 -32.01 22.66
CA VAL A 371 -2.42 -31.20 23.75
C VAL A 371 -3.43 -30.15 24.17
N PHE A 372 -4.00 -29.36 23.24
CA PHE A 372 -5.00 -28.35 23.56
C PHE A 372 -6.27 -28.96 24.17
N ALA A 373 -6.72 -30.11 23.65
CA ALA A 373 -7.80 -30.85 24.29
C ALA A 373 -7.45 -31.21 25.74
N ALA A 374 -6.25 -31.73 26.01
CA ALA A 374 -5.82 -32.07 27.36
C ALA A 374 -5.73 -30.84 28.28
N VAL A 375 -5.25 -29.69 27.78
CA VAL A 375 -5.21 -28.42 28.54
C VAL A 375 -6.62 -27.95 28.90
N ARG A 376 -7.55 -27.93 27.94
CA ARG A 376 -8.94 -27.51 28.19
C ARG A 376 -9.68 -28.47 29.13
N ILE A 377 -9.50 -29.78 28.96
CA ILE A 377 -10.02 -30.79 29.89
C ILE A 377 -9.46 -30.54 31.28
N ALA A 378 -8.16 -30.30 31.41
CA ALA A 378 -7.51 -30.05 32.69
C ALA A 378 -8.12 -28.83 33.41
N ALA A 379 -8.29 -27.72 32.68
CA ALA A 379 -8.85 -26.49 33.23
C ALA A 379 -10.29 -26.70 33.75
N ILE A 380 -11.14 -27.34 32.96
CA ILE A 380 -12.55 -27.62 33.30
C ILE A 380 -12.65 -28.61 34.47
N GLU A 381 -11.77 -29.62 34.53
CA GLU A 381 -11.71 -30.59 35.62
C GLU A 381 -11.22 -29.99 36.95
N ILE A 382 -10.24 -29.06 36.90
CA ILE A 382 -9.73 -28.31 38.06
C ILE A 382 -10.81 -27.39 38.62
N GLN A 383 -11.58 -26.73 37.75
CA GLN A 383 -12.73 -25.93 38.15
C GLN A 383 -13.93 -26.77 38.63
N GLY A 384 -13.93 -28.08 38.35
CA GLY A 384 -14.99 -29.01 38.76
C GLY A 384 -16.29 -28.86 37.97
N ILE A 385 -16.25 -28.25 36.78
CA ILE A 385 -17.41 -27.97 35.92
C ILE A 385 -17.55 -28.94 34.74
N TYR A 386 -16.79 -30.05 34.73
CA TYR A 386 -16.81 -31.01 33.64
C TYR A 386 -18.12 -31.81 33.61
N ASP A 387 -18.96 -31.56 32.60
CA ASP A 387 -20.12 -32.37 32.24
C ASP A 387 -19.78 -33.41 31.15
N PRO A 388 -19.77 -34.72 31.45
CA PRO A 388 -19.52 -35.76 30.45
C PRO A 388 -20.49 -35.75 29.27
N ALA A 389 -21.77 -35.40 29.47
CA ALA A 389 -22.77 -35.45 28.41
C ALA A 389 -22.50 -34.43 27.29
N VAL A 390 -21.90 -33.29 27.65
CA VAL A 390 -21.57 -32.20 26.71
C VAL A 390 -20.12 -32.32 26.24
N HIS A 391 -19.18 -32.43 27.18
CA HIS A 391 -17.76 -32.32 26.88
C HIS A 391 -17.19 -33.55 26.17
N ASP A 392 -17.63 -34.77 26.52
CA ASP A 392 -17.08 -35.96 25.87
C ASP A 392 -17.41 -35.97 24.36
N SER A 393 -18.61 -35.54 23.98
CA SER A 393 -19.00 -35.41 22.57
C SER A 393 -18.23 -34.29 21.86
N TRP A 394 -17.95 -33.19 22.54
CA TRP A 394 -17.19 -32.06 21.97
C TRP A 394 -15.73 -32.45 21.73
N PHE A 395 -15.07 -33.06 22.73
CA PHE A 395 -13.67 -33.49 22.64
C PHE A 395 -13.44 -34.69 21.71
N ALA A 396 -14.46 -35.50 21.42
CA ALA A 396 -14.34 -36.65 20.52
C ALA A 396 -13.99 -36.25 19.07
N GLY A 397 -14.42 -35.06 18.63
CA GLY A 397 -14.15 -34.51 17.29
C GLY A 397 -13.20 -33.31 17.29
N PHE A 398 -12.49 -33.05 18.39
CA PHE A 398 -11.66 -31.86 18.53
C PHE A 398 -10.48 -31.89 17.56
N ASN A 399 -10.43 -30.89 16.68
CA ASN A 399 -9.45 -30.74 15.62
C ASN A 399 -9.09 -29.25 15.44
N TRP A 400 -8.24 -28.97 14.46
CA TRP A 400 -7.68 -27.64 14.25
C TRP A 400 -8.72 -26.57 13.92
N GLN A 401 -9.84 -26.96 13.32
CA GLN A 401 -10.96 -26.05 13.05
C GLN A 401 -11.64 -25.52 14.33
N ALA A 402 -11.40 -26.16 15.48
CA ALA A 402 -11.91 -25.75 16.78
C ALA A 402 -10.90 -24.96 17.62
N PHE A 403 -9.70 -24.69 17.09
CA PHE A 403 -8.67 -23.91 17.79
C PHE A 403 -9.11 -22.46 17.90
N SER A 404 -8.75 -21.83 19.02
CA SER A 404 -8.74 -20.37 19.12
C SER A 404 -7.60 -19.79 18.28
N GLU A 405 -7.67 -18.50 17.99
CA GLU A 405 -6.62 -17.75 17.28
C GLU A 405 -5.26 -17.91 17.96
N ALA A 406 -5.20 -17.72 19.28
CA ALA A 406 -3.98 -17.91 20.07
C ALA A 406 -3.44 -19.35 20.03
N GLU A 407 -4.32 -20.37 20.04
CA GLU A 407 -3.89 -21.77 19.86
C GLU A 407 -3.37 -22.04 18.45
N MET A 408 -3.93 -21.39 17.43
CA MET A 408 -3.47 -21.52 16.05
C MET A 408 -2.05 -20.99 15.89
N HIS A 409 -1.70 -19.88 16.54
CA HIS A 409 -0.36 -19.30 16.47
C HIS A 409 0.73 -20.19 17.10
N LEU A 410 0.36 -21.05 18.05
CA LEU A 410 1.27 -22.00 18.68
C LEU A 410 1.63 -23.19 17.79
N VAL A 411 0.81 -23.50 16.78
CA VAL A 411 1.07 -24.60 15.85
C VAL A 411 2.31 -24.28 15.02
N THR A 412 3.23 -25.24 14.89
CA THR A 412 4.43 -25.10 14.07
C THR A 412 4.06 -24.66 12.65
N ARG A 413 4.63 -23.54 12.20
CA ARG A 413 4.30 -22.95 10.90
C ARG A 413 4.87 -23.80 9.76
N VAL A 414 4.11 -23.97 8.69
CA VAL A 414 4.52 -24.72 7.51
C VAL A 414 4.55 -23.78 6.32
N VAL A 415 5.68 -23.77 5.62
CA VAL A 415 5.92 -22.94 4.44
C VAL A 415 6.26 -23.84 3.25
N ALA A 416 5.49 -23.76 2.17
CA ALA A 416 5.85 -24.36 0.89
C ALA A 416 6.75 -23.39 0.10
N LEU A 417 7.95 -23.83 -0.26
CA LEU A 417 8.88 -23.11 -1.12
C LEU A 417 8.73 -23.60 -2.56
N ALA A 418 8.53 -22.70 -3.51
CA ALA A 418 8.44 -23.05 -4.92
C ALA A 418 8.97 -21.93 -5.84
N SER A 419 9.28 -22.26 -7.09
CA SER A 419 9.44 -21.25 -8.14
C SER A 419 8.09 -20.94 -8.77
N ALA A 420 7.95 -19.75 -9.35
CA ALA A 420 6.76 -19.36 -10.10
C ALA A 420 6.45 -20.34 -11.24
N ASP A 421 7.48 -20.81 -11.96
CA ASP A 421 7.36 -21.79 -13.05
C ASP A 421 6.76 -23.13 -12.58
N HIS A 422 7.20 -23.60 -11.40
CA HIS A 422 6.67 -24.84 -10.84
C HIS A 422 5.18 -24.69 -10.48
N ILE A 423 4.81 -23.57 -9.85
CA ILE A 423 3.43 -23.29 -9.46
C ILE A 423 2.53 -23.12 -10.68
N ALA A 424 2.96 -22.39 -11.70
CA ALA A 424 2.19 -22.15 -12.92
C ALA A 424 2.05 -23.42 -13.79
N GLY A 425 3.07 -24.28 -13.78
CA GLY A 425 3.07 -25.55 -14.50
C GLY A 425 2.47 -26.71 -13.70
N GLN A 426 3.32 -27.64 -13.26
CA GLN A 426 2.90 -28.92 -12.68
C GLN A 426 2.25 -28.80 -11.29
N GLY A 427 2.60 -27.75 -10.53
CA GLY A 427 2.14 -27.52 -9.16
C GLY A 427 0.74 -26.92 -9.05
N LEU A 428 0.20 -26.34 -10.14
CA LEU A 428 -1.04 -25.54 -10.13
C LEU A 428 -2.24 -26.25 -9.47
N PRO A 429 -2.54 -27.54 -9.74
CA PRO A 429 -3.70 -28.21 -9.13
C PRO A 429 -3.57 -28.41 -7.62
N SER A 430 -2.35 -28.64 -7.12
CA SER A 430 -2.09 -28.80 -5.68
C SER A 430 -2.08 -27.43 -4.98
N PHE A 431 -1.52 -26.42 -5.64
CA PHE A 431 -1.53 -25.04 -5.17
C PHE A 431 -2.95 -24.45 -5.07
N SER A 432 -3.76 -24.55 -6.13
CA SER A 432 -5.14 -24.03 -6.12
C SER A 432 -6.02 -24.70 -5.06
N ARG A 433 -5.84 -26.02 -4.83
CA ARG A 433 -6.51 -26.74 -3.74
C ARG A 433 -6.08 -26.23 -2.37
N LEU A 434 -4.79 -25.92 -2.19
CA LEU A 434 -4.27 -25.35 -0.95
C LEU A 434 -4.89 -23.96 -0.69
N LEU A 435 -4.92 -23.07 -1.68
CA LEU A 435 -5.57 -21.76 -1.54
C LEU A 435 -7.07 -21.85 -1.18
N ALA A 436 -7.76 -22.91 -1.62
CA ALA A 436 -9.16 -23.15 -1.28
C ALA A 436 -9.39 -23.84 0.08
N SER A 437 -8.33 -24.34 0.73
CA SER A 437 -8.43 -25.22 1.90
C SER A 437 -8.68 -24.49 3.23
N HIS A 438 -8.45 -23.17 3.28
CA HIS A 438 -8.43 -22.36 4.51
C HIS A 438 -7.40 -22.82 5.55
N MET A 439 -6.43 -23.67 5.18
CA MET A 439 -5.36 -24.05 6.10
C MET A 439 -4.33 -22.93 6.19
N PRO A 440 -3.80 -22.61 7.39
CA PRO A 440 -2.77 -21.59 7.60
C PRO A 440 -1.37 -22.05 7.16
N VAL A 441 -1.27 -22.47 5.90
CA VAL A 441 -0.03 -22.81 5.22
C VAL A 441 0.41 -21.59 4.41
N ASN A 442 1.68 -21.23 4.56
CA ASN A 442 2.30 -20.16 3.79
C ASN A 442 2.91 -20.75 2.52
N VAL A 443 2.75 -20.09 1.38
CA VAL A 443 3.39 -20.46 0.10
C VAL A 443 4.30 -19.32 -0.30
N LEU A 444 5.61 -19.55 -0.29
CA LEU A 444 6.62 -18.58 -0.68
C LEU A 444 7.16 -18.95 -2.05
N VAL A 445 6.94 -18.05 -3.01
CA VAL A 445 7.23 -18.27 -4.43
C VAL A 445 8.27 -17.27 -4.91
N TRP A 446 9.35 -17.78 -5.48
CA TRP A 446 10.36 -16.97 -6.16
C TRP A 446 9.88 -16.62 -7.57
N VAL A 447 9.83 -15.32 -7.88
CA VAL A 447 9.37 -14.79 -9.16
C VAL A 447 10.54 -14.19 -9.92
N ARG A 448 10.62 -14.47 -11.22
CA ARG A 448 11.44 -13.70 -12.16
C ARG A 448 10.54 -12.64 -12.80
N ALA A 449 10.76 -11.36 -12.47
CA ALA A 449 9.84 -10.31 -12.89
C ALA A 449 9.75 -10.10 -14.43
N TYR A 450 10.77 -10.48 -15.20
CA TYR A 450 10.77 -10.32 -16.66
C TYR A 450 10.15 -11.50 -17.41
N ASP A 451 10.00 -12.65 -16.75
CA ASP A 451 9.71 -13.93 -17.39
C ASP A 451 8.24 -14.33 -17.23
N ASN A 452 7.73 -15.14 -18.16
CA ASN A 452 6.40 -15.72 -18.06
C ASN A 452 6.47 -17.10 -17.37
N PRO A 453 6.03 -17.24 -16.10
CA PRO A 453 6.10 -18.51 -15.41
C PRO A 453 5.20 -19.60 -16.03
N GLY A 454 4.18 -19.19 -16.80
CA GLY A 454 3.30 -20.11 -17.53
C GLY A 454 3.82 -20.55 -18.89
N ALA A 455 4.98 -20.05 -19.34
CA ALA A 455 5.54 -20.38 -20.64
C ALA A 455 5.98 -21.85 -20.72
N MET A 456 5.86 -22.44 -21.91
CA MET A 456 6.37 -23.79 -22.16
C MET A 456 7.91 -23.79 -22.22
N PRO A 457 8.61 -24.92 -21.94
CA PRO A 457 10.07 -24.94 -21.88
C PRO A 457 10.81 -24.55 -23.17
N ASP A 458 10.15 -24.60 -24.32
CA ASP A 458 10.65 -24.25 -25.64
C ASP A 458 10.16 -22.87 -26.14
N GLU A 459 9.40 -22.16 -25.32
CA GLU A 459 8.77 -20.89 -25.64
C GLU A 459 9.60 -19.71 -25.10
N ARG A 460 9.64 -18.59 -25.81
CA ARG A 460 10.29 -17.37 -25.31
C ARG A 460 9.36 -16.62 -24.35
N PRO A 461 9.90 -15.80 -23.43
CA PRO A 461 9.10 -15.12 -22.39
C PRO A 461 7.87 -14.33 -22.88
N PHE A 462 7.90 -13.83 -24.12
CA PHE A 462 6.87 -12.97 -24.70
C PHE A 462 6.07 -13.61 -25.85
N ASP A 463 6.25 -14.90 -26.12
CA ASP A 463 5.49 -15.59 -27.18
C ASP A 463 4.01 -15.82 -26.76
N SER A 464 3.72 -15.80 -25.44
CA SER A 464 2.37 -15.82 -24.86
C SER A 464 2.19 -14.80 -23.75
N PHE A 465 0.92 -14.51 -23.42
CA PHE A 465 0.58 -13.63 -22.30
C PHE A 465 1.05 -14.21 -20.97
N ARG A 466 1.57 -13.33 -20.11
CA ARG A 466 2.16 -13.72 -18.84
C ARG A 466 1.10 -14.17 -17.84
N PHE A 467 1.38 -15.28 -17.15
CA PHE A 467 0.49 -15.81 -16.13
C PHE A 467 0.68 -15.09 -14.79
N GLU A 468 -0.27 -14.22 -14.44
CA GLU A 468 -0.25 -13.42 -13.21
C GLU A 468 -0.68 -14.21 -11.98
N LEU A 469 0.29 -14.78 -11.27
CA LEU A 469 0.06 -15.52 -10.02
C LEU A 469 -0.55 -14.63 -8.92
N GLY A 470 -0.20 -13.34 -8.86
CA GLY A 470 -0.76 -12.40 -7.89
C GLY A 470 -2.27 -12.26 -8.08
N TYR A 471 -2.69 -11.97 -9.31
CA TYR A 471 -4.10 -11.87 -9.67
C TYR A 471 -4.85 -13.20 -9.53
N PHE A 472 -4.21 -14.32 -9.86
CA PHE A 472 -4.75 -15.65 -9.60
C PHE A 472 -5.03 -15.85 -8.10
N GLY A 473 -4.11 -15.44 -7.23
CA GLY A 473 -4.27 -15.43 -5.78
C GLY A 473 -5.44 -14.57 -5.33
N ILE A 474 -5.60 -13.35 -5.87
CA ILE A 474 -6.72 -12.45 -5.56
C ILE A 474 -8.08 -13.11 -5.90
N GLY A 475 -8.13 -13.87 -7.00
CA GLY A 475 -9.32 -14.66 -7.36
C GLY A 475 -9.73 -15.67 -6.29
N HIS A 476 -8.77 -16.17 -5.49
CA HIS A 476 -9.00 -16.94 -4.28
C HIS A 476 -9.29 -16.01 -3.09
N ARG A 477 -10.51 -15.46 -3.04
CA ARG A 477 -11.03 -14.44 -2.09
C ARG A 477 -10.75 -14.62 -0.58
N GLN A 478 -10.23 -15.78 -0.17
CA GLN A 478 -9.98 -16.14 1.23
C GLN A 478 -8.49 -16.33 1.51
N ALA A 479 -7.61 -16.15 0.53
CA ALA A 479 -6.18 -16.20 0.70
C ALA A 479 -5.61 -14.80 0.96
N VAL A 480 -4.62 -14.73 1.84
CA VAL A 480 -3.74 -13.55 1.92
C VAL A 480 -2.79 -13.59 0.74
N VAL A 481 -2.63 -12.48 0.02
CA VAL A 481 -1.70 -12.39 -1.12
C VAL A 481 -0.76 -11.22 -0.89
N ALA A 482 0.54 -11.50 -0.83
CA ALA A 482 1.58 -10.50 -0.71
C ALA A 482 2.53 -10.64 -1.91
N GLN A 483 2.48 -9.69 -2.84
CA GLN A 483 3.44 -9.54 -3.91
C GLN A 483 4.38 -8.39 -3.54
N THR A 484 5.66 -8.70 -3.35
CA THR A 484 6.63 -7.77 -2.77
C THR A 484 8.00 -7.91 -3.43
N SER A 485 8.73 -6.81 -3.52
CA SER A 485 10.17 -6.83 -3.83
C SER A 485 10.98 -7.00 -2.55
N ALA A 486 11.99 -7.87 -2.57
CA ALA A 486 12.89 -8.05 -1.42
C ALA A 486 13.67 -6.76 -1.10
N ALA A 487 13.80 -5.83 -2.06
CA ALA A 487 14.45 -4.54 -1.86
C ALA A 487 13.68 -3.60 -0.89
N ARG A 488 12.37 -3.82 -0.70
CA ARG A 488 11.52 -3.06 0.24
C ARG A 488 11.22 -3.94 1.46
N TYR A 489 12.07 -3.85 2.48
CA TYR A 489 11.98 -4.73 3.65
C TYR A 489 10.71 -4.49 4.50
N GLU A 490 10.21 -3.26 4.55
CA GLU A 490 9.00 -2.88 5.30
C GLU A 490 7.75 -3.56 4.72
N ASP A 491 7.60 -3.49 3.39
CA ASP A 491 6.53 -4.16 2.64
C ASP A 491 6.58 -5.69 2.84
N LEU A 492 7.79 -6.25 2.83
CA LEU A 492 8.01 -7.67 3.05
C LEU A 492 7.59 -8.10 4.47
N LEU A 493 8.01 -7.33 5.49
CA LEU A 493 7.62 -7.57 6.88
C LEU A 493 6.12 -7.41 7.08
N SER A 494 5.50 -6.40 6.46
CA SER A 494 4.05 -6.18 6.48
C SER A 494 3.29 -7.38 5.91
N GLY A 495 3.74 -7.92 4.76
CA GLY A 495 3.18 -9.12 4.17
C GLY A 495 3.31 -10.35 5.08
N PHE A 496 4.49 -10.56 5.69
CA PHE A 496 4.70 -11.67 6.62
C PHE A 496 3.86 -11.54 7.89
N LEU A 497 3.77 -10.35 8.48
CA LEU A 497 2.94 -10.11 9.67
C LEU A 497 1.47 -10.37 9.38
N THR A 498 0.95 -9.82 8.27
CA THR A 498 -0.42 -10.06 7.83
C THR A 498 -0.71 -11.55 7.65
N ALA A 499 0.24 -12.30 7.09
CA ALA A 499 0.10 -13.74 6.90
C ALA A 499 0.20 -14.56 8.20
N LEU A 500 1.00 -14.11 9.17
CA LEU A 500 1.15 -14.80 10.45
C LEU A 500 -0.04 -14.59 11.38
N ASP A 501 -0.61 -13.38 11.34
CA ASP A 501 -1.78 -13.00 12.12
C ASP A 501 -3.08 -13.57 11.51
N SER A 502 -3.05 -13.98 10.23
CA SER A 502 -4.21 -14.62 9.59
C SER A 502 -4.26 -16.13 9.82
N SER A 503 -5.46 -16.68 9.99
CA SER A 503 -5.69 -18.13 10.08
C SER A 503 -5.84 -18.81 8.71
N ARG A 504 -5.42 -18.16 7.63
CA ARG A 504 -5.73 -18.52 6.23
C ARG A 504 -4.49 -18.92 5.46
N THR A 505 -4.72 -19.52 4.29
CA THR A 505 -3.62 -19.79 3.36
C THR A 505 -3.06 -18.48 2.83
N CYS A 506 -1.74 -18.38 2.80
CA CYS A 506 -1.04 -17.15 2.42
C CYS A 506 -0.14 -17.41 1.22
N LEU A 507 -0.13 -16.50 0.25
CA LEU A 507 0.72 -16.52 -0.93
C LEU A 507 1.68 -15.34 -0.89
N HIS A 508 2.98 -15.61 -0.84
CA HIS A 508 4.05 -14.63 -0.92
C HIS A 508 4.76 -14.77 -2.26
N LEU A 509 4.71 -13.74 -3.10
CA LEU A 509 5.37 -13.66 -4.40
C LEU A 509 6.54 -12.68 -4.30
N ILE A 510 7.75 -13.20 -4.34
CA ILE A 510 8.96 -12.43 -4.01
C ILE A 510 9.90 -12.39 -5.20
N ASP A 511 10.20 -11.18 -5.65
CA ASP A 511 11.33 -10.89 -6.54
C ASP A 511 12.54 -10.47 -5.68
N ASN A 512 13.68 -11.12 -5.89
CA ASN A 512 14.92 -10.84 -5.15
C ASN A 512 16.02 -10.24 -6.04
N GLY A 513 15.74 -10.01 -7.32
CA GLY A 513 16.70 -9.48 -8.30
C GLY A 513 17.96 -10.35 -8.51
N ALA A 514 18.04 -11.54 -7.91
CA ALA A 514 19.24 -12.38 -7.95
C ALA A 514 19.28 -13.20 -9.26
N TRP A 515 20.34 -13.05 -10.03
CA TRP A 515 20.53 -13.78 -11.28
C TRP A 515 21.32 -15.05 -10.99
N ALA A 516 20.70 -16.22 -11.16
CA ALA A 516 21.36 -17.50 -10.88
C ALA A 516 22.56 -17.82 -11.82
N GLN A 517 22.86 -16.99 -12.84
CA GLN A 517 23.72 -17.40 -13.95
C GLN A 517 24.91 -16.46 -14.28
N THR A 518 25.01 -15.27 -13.69
CA THR A 518 26.04 -14.30 -14.09
C THR A 518 27.10 -14.14 -13.01
N LYS A 519 28.36 -14.47 -13.32
CA LYS A 519 29.50 -14.42 -12.36
C LYS A 519 29.84 -13.02 -11.88
N SER A 520 29.41 -11.97 -12.59
CA SER A 520 29.57 -10.57 -12.24
C SER A 520 28.44 -9.78 -12.91
N PRO A 521 27.29 -9.59 -12.24
CA PRO A 521 26.19 -8.80 -12.81
C PRO A 521 26.60 -7.32 -12.94
N LEU A 522 26.01 -6.62 -13.90
CA LEU A 522 26.28 -5.18 -14.13
C LEU A 522 25.75 -4.31 -12.98
N LEU A 523 24.72 -4.78 -12.28
CA LEU A 523 24.08 -4.12 -11.17
C LEU A 523 23.91 -5.10 -10.01
N ASP A 524 23.87 -4.55 -8.79
CA ASP A 524 23.55 -5.31 -7.59
C ASP A 524 22.11 -5.85 -7.65
N ALA A 525 21.87 -7.01 -7.03
CA ALA A 525 20.56 -7.65 -6.99
C ALA A 525 19.49 -6.75 -6.33
N TRP A 526 19.87 -5.89 -5.38
CA TRP A 526 18.96 -4.91 -4.78
C TRP A 526 18.45 -3.88 -5.79
N VAL A 527 19.34 -3.40 -6.68
CA VAL A 527 18.98 -2.44 -7.73
C VAL A 527 18.03 -3.10 -8.73
N VAL A 528 18.33 -4.33 -9.14
CA VAL A 528 17.46 -5.10 -10.06
C VAL A 528 16.08 -5.31 -9.44
N ALA A 529 16.00 -5.73 -8.18
CA ALA A 529 14.73 -5.94 -7.49
C ALA A 529 13.94 -4.64 -7.27
N SER A 530 14.64 -3.51 -7.08
CA SER A 530 14.01 -2.18 -7.03
C SER A 530 13.49 -1.77 -8.40
N ALA A 531 14.26 -1.97 -9.46
CA ALA A 531 13.87 -1.68 -10.84
C ALA A 531 12.65 -2.52 -11.27
N ALA A 532 12.50 -3.76 -10.81
CA ALA A 532 11.32 -4.57 -11.07
C ALA A 532 10.03 -3.96 -10.51
N LEU A 533 10.11 -3.29 -9.35
CA LEU A 533 8.99 -2.57 -8.74
C LEU A 533 8.66 -1.28 -9.51
N GLU A 534 9.67 -0.45 -9.78
CA GLU A 534 9.54 0.82 -10.51
C GLU A 534 8.94 0.60 -11.91
N SER A 535 9.43 -0.41 -12.64
CA SER A 535 8.99 -0.72 -14.02
C SER A 535 7.64 -1.44 -14.12
N ARG A 536 6.89 -1.56 -13.02
CA ARG A 536 5.64 -2.35 -12.93
C ARG A 536 5.80 -3.82 -13.39
N ALA A 537 7.03 -4.35 -13.46
CA ALA A 537 7.29 -5.75 -13.80
C ALA A 537 6.81 -6.69 -12.68
N HIS A 538 6.96 -6.24 -11.43
CA HIS A 538 6.53 -6.91 -10.21
C HIS A 538 6.03 -5.86 -9.19
N PRO A 539 4.82 -5.30 -9.39
CA PRO A 539 4.28 -4.28 -8.51
C PRO A 539 4.00 -4.82 -7.10
N PHE A 540 3.98 -3.93 -6.11
CA PHE A 540 3.58 -4.27 -4.75
C PHE A 540 2.06 -4.48 -4.67
N ILE A 541 1.63 -5.57 -4.05
CA ILE A 541 0.21 -5.89 -3.79
C ILE A 541 0.12 -6.57 -2.43
N LEU A 542 -0.70 -6.06 -1.52
CA LEU A 542 -1.04 -6.75 -0.29
C LEU A 542 -2.56 -6.91 -0.20
N VAL A 543 -3.04 -8.15 -0.12
CA VAL A 543 -4.45 -8.48 0.03
C VAL A 543 -4.64 -9.16 1.39
N ASN A 544 -5.36 -8.49 2.28
CA ASN A 544 -5.82 -9.04 3.55
C ASN A 544 -7.34 -9.27 3.48
N PRO A 545 -7.82 -10.52 3.34
CA PRO A 545 -9.25 -10.81 3.29
C PRO A 545 -9.99 -10.51 4.60
N GLU A 546 -9.28 -10.32 5.71
CA GLU A 546 -9.85 -10.05 7.04
C GLU A 546 -9.93 -8.55 7.37
N ALA A 547 -9.34 -7.69 6.55
CA ALA A 547 -9.33 -6.24 6.78
C ALA A 547 -10.70 -5.56 6.55
N GLY A 548 -11.62 -6.20 5.83
CA GLY A 548 -12.96 -5.67 5.59
C GLY A 548 -13.76 -6.51 4.61
N ASP A 549 -14.92 -5.98 4.19
CA ASP A 549 -15.83 -6.66 3.27
C ASP A 549 -15.66 -6.22 1.80
N HIS A 550 -15.17 -5.00 1.58
CA HIS A 550 -14.98 -4.43 0.26
C HIS A 550 -13.55 -4.64 -0.26
N ALA A 551 -13.37 -4.60 -1.58
CA ALA A 551 -12.04 -4.72 -2.18
C ALA A 551 -11.11 -3.58 -1.74
N ALA A 552 -11.65 -2.36 -1.62
CA ALA A 552 -10.90 -1.19 -1.15
C ALA A 552 -10.34 -1.35 0.27
N ASP A 553 -11.05 -2.06 1.17
CA ASP A 553 -10.57 -2.32 2.53
C ASP A 553 -9.53 -3.44 2.57
N ARG A 554 -9.64 -4.39 1.65
CA ARG A 554 -8.84 -5.62 1.63
C ARG A 554 -7.52 -5.47 0.91
N VAL A 555 -7.42 -4.57 -0.07
CA VAL A 555 -6.27 -4.49 -0.96
C VAL A 555 -5.50 -3.19 -0.73
N SER A 556 -4.20 -3.32 -0.48
CA SER A 556 -3.26 -2.22 -0.32
C SER A 556 -2.21 -2.24 -1.43
N PHE A 557 -1.98 -1.04 -1.99
CA PHE A 557 -1.02 -0.78 -3.07
C PHE A 557 0.01 0.30 -2.70
N GLY A 558 0.03 0.76 -1.44
CA GLY A 558 0.83 1.92 -1.01
C GLY A 558 2.34 1.78 -1.17
N GLY A 559 2.88 0.55 -1.26
CA GLY A 559 4.30 0.30 -1.48
C GLY A 559 4.80 0.59 -2.91
N ASN A 560 3.91 0.97 -3.84
CA ASN A 560 4.28 1.30 -5.21
C ASN A 560 4.70 2.78 -5.36
N PRO A 561 5.78 3.08 -6.11
CA PRO A 561 6.15 4.46 -6.44
C PRO A 561 5.12 5.08 -7.40
N GLN A 562 4.77 6.35 -7.16
CA GLN A 562 3.80 7.14 -7.96
C GLN A 562 2.58 6.30 -8.39
N PRO A 563 1.78 5.76 -7.44
CA PRO A 563 0.77 4.74 -7.73
C PRO A 563 -0.39 5.22 -8.61
N GLU A 564 -0.62 6.51 -8.70
CA GLU A 564 -1.57 7.16 -9.61
C GLU A 564 -1.08 7.18 -11.07
N SER A 565 0.23 7.20 -11.30
CA SER A 565 0.80 7.27 -12.64
C SER A 565 0.92 5.90 -13.30
N ASP A 566 0.75 5.87 -14.64
CA ASP A 566 1.00 4.67 -15.46
C ASP A 566 2.44 4.15 -15.26
N TRP A 567 3.40 5.05 -15.30
CA TRP A 567 4.83 4.80 -15.05
C TRP A 567 5.39 5.86 -14.09
N PRO A 568 6.34 5.52 -13.21
CA PRO A 568 7.02 6.51 -12.39
C PRO A 568 7.92 7.39 -13.27
N LEU A 569 7.83 8.71 -13.06
CA LEU A 569 8.64 9.71 -13.74
C LEU A 569 9.80 10.14 -12.84
N GLU A 570 11.01 10.12 -13.39
CA GLU A 570 12.22 10.56 -12.69
C GLU A 570 12.95 11.63 -13.50
N THR A 571 13.56 12.59 -12.81
CA THR A 571 14.36 13.65 -13.45
C THR A 571 15.77 13.14 -13.72
N PHE A 572 16.15 13.13 -15.00
CA PHE A 572 17.46 12.72 -15.48
C PHE A 572 18.31 13.94 -15.87
N SER A 573 19.41 14.15 -15.15
CA SER A 573 20.39 15.20 -15.46
C SER A 573 21.51 14.65 -16.36
N TYR A 574 21.83 15.37 -17.43
CA TYR A 574 22.88 14.99 -18.37
C TYR A 574 23.71 16.20 -18.80
N ARG A 575 24.89 15.96 -19.37
CA ARG A 575 25.75 17.02 -19.92
C ARG A 575 25.58 17.09 -21.44
N THR A 576 25.27 18.27 -21.94
CA THR A 576 25.18 18.53 -23.38
C THR A 576 26.57 18.52 -24.02
N THR A 577 26.63 18.48 -25.36
CA THR A 577 27.87 18.60 -26.14
C THR A 577 28.61 19.93 -25.91
N VAL A 578 27.91 20.96 -25.41
CA VAL A 578 28.45 22.28 -25.05
C VAL A 578 28.99 22.30 -23.60
N GLY A 579 28.72 21.25 -22.82
CA GLY A 579 29.17 21.08 -21.43
C GLY A 579 28.20 21.64 -20.38
N GLU A 580 27.04 22.14 -20.79
CA GLU A 580 25.97 22.60 -19.90
C GLU A 580 25.22 21.41 -19.31
N VAL A 581 24.81 21.52 -18.04
CA VAL A 581 23.95 20.52 -17.39
C VAL A 581 22.52 20.83 -17.80
N ALA A 582 21.86 19.86 -18.41
CA ALA A 582 20.45 19.91 -18.77
C ALA A 582 19.71 18.77 -18.07
N GLU A 583 18.39 18.92 -17.95
CA GLU A 583 17.51 17.97 -17.28
C GLU A 583 16.38 17.58 -18.22
N MET A 584 15.95 16.33 -18.13
CA MET A 584 14.73 15.83 -18.78
C MET A 584 14.00 14.89 -17.83
N ASN A 585 12.69 14.76 -17.98
CA ASN A 585 11.92 13.74 -17.25
C ASN A 585 11.84 12.48 -18.10
N LEU A 586 12.10 11.33 -17.49
CA LEU A 586 12.02 10.02 -18.13
C LEU A 586 11.10 9.11 -17.31
N ALA A 587 10.16 8.44 -17.97
CA ALA A 587 9.47 7.32 -17.35
C ALA A 587 10.36 6.07 -17.29
N PHE A 588 10.29 5.34 -16.18
CA PHE A 588 10.91 4.03 -16.08
C PHE A 588 9.90 2.94 -16.42
N THR A 589 10.01 2.37 -17.62
CA THR A 589 9.04 1.41 -18.16
C THR A 589 9.51 -0.04 -18.06
N PHE A 590 8.63 -0.99 -18.40
CA PHE A 590 9.00 -2.40 -18.53
C PHE A 590 10.10 -2.66 -19.58
N ALA A 591 10.20 -1.81 -20.62
CA ALA A 591 11.27 -1.91 -21.60
C ALA A 591 12.63 -1.58 -21.00
N ASP A 592 12.71 -0.59 -20.11
CA ASP A 592 13.93 -0.22 -19.38
C ASP A 592 14.38 -1.37 -18.48
N TYR A 593 13.47 -1.97 -17.72
CA TYR A 593 13.79 -3.16 -16.91
C TYR A 593 14.24 -4.35 -17.77
N SER A 594 13.61 -4.56 -18.93
CA SER A 594 13.97 -5.65 -19.85
C SER A 594 15.38 -5.50 -20.42
N LEU A 595 15.89 -4.27 -20.58
CA LEU A 595 17.26 -4.02 -21.04
C LEU A 595 18.31 -4.55 -20.05
N LEU A 596 17.95 -4.65 -18.75
CA LEU A 596 18.84 -5.23 -17.75
C LEU A 596 19.11 -6.71 -18.02
N MET A 597 18.18 -7.44 -18.64
CA MET A 597 18.27 -8.88 -18.81
C MET A 597 19.05 -9.24 -20.09
N PRO A 598 20.24 -9.88 -19.98
CA PRO A 598 21.05 -10.23 -21.15
C PRO A 598 20.32 -11.12 -22.16
N GLU A 599 19.44 -12.00 -21.68
CA GLU A 599 18.63 -12.90 -22.50
C GLU A 599 17.62 -12.15 -23.39
N LEU A 600 17.27 -10.91 -23.02
CA LEU A 600 16.32 -10.07 -23.73
C LEU A 600 16.97 -9.06 -24.68
N HIS A 601 18.30 -8.97 -24.73
CA HIS A 601 19.03 -8.04 -25.62
C HIS A 601 18.69 -8.24 -27.11
N GLY A 602 18.23 -9.44 -27.50
CA GLY A 602 17.74 -9.72 -28.84
C GLY A 602 16.57 -8.83 -29.30
N TYR A 603 15.78 -8.30 -28.35
CA TYR A 603 14.62 -7.43 -28.58
C TYR A 603 14.97 -5.95 -28.76
N PHE A 604 16.25 -5.59 -28.73
CA PHE A 604 16.74 -4.21 -28.78
C PHE A 604 17.73 -3.96 -29.90
N ARG A 605 17.73 -2.76 -30.50
CA ARG A 605 18.75 -2.32 -31.46
C ARG A 605 19.16 -0.88 -31.23
N MET A 606 20.45 -0.58 -31.34
CA MET A 606 20.94 0.79 -31.18
C MET A 606 20.60 1.64 -32.40
N VAL A 607 20.20 2.89 -32.15
CA VAL A 607 20.08 3.91 -33.19
C VAL A 607 21.47 4.48 -33.46
N PRO A 608 21.96 4.47 -34.71
CA PRO A 608 23.24 5.10 -35.05
C PRO A 608 23.29 6.59 -34.70
N ASP A 609 24.45 7.07 -34.27
CA ASP A 609 24.70 8.48 -33.97
C ASP A 609 24.37 9.38 -35.17
N GLY A 610 23.75 10.53 -34.91
CA GLY A 610 23.35 11.50 -35.95
C GLY A 610 22.07 11.13 -36.71
N CYS A 611 21.44 9.98 -36.44
CA CYS A 611 20.13 9.66 -37.01
C CYS A 611 19.01 10.36 -36.23
N HIS A 612 18.37 11.37 -36.84
CA HIS A 612 17.28 12.12 -36.23
C HIS A 612 16.02 12.00 -37.10
N SER A 613 14.90 11.63 -36.49
CA SER A 613 13.60 11.53 -37.17
C SER A 613 12.48 11.80 -36.17
N GLU A 614 11.43 12.48 -36.63
CA GLU A 614 10.18 12.67 -35.86
C GLU A 614 9.42 11.34 -35.66
N ASP A 615 9.77 10.29 -36.43
CA ASP A 615 9.16 8.96 -36.29
C ASP A 615 9.70 8.20 -35.06
N LEU A 616 10.80 8.65 -34.44
CA LEU A 616 11.32 8.07 -33.19
C LEU A 616 10.59 8.69 -32.00
N ILE A 617 9.90 7.85 -31.23
CA ILE A 617 9.07 8.28 -30.10
C ILE A 617 9.46 7.47 -28.86
N LEU A 618 9.40 8.07 -27.68
CA LEU A 618 9.60 7.36 -26.42
C LEU A 618 8.58 6.22 -26.28
N VAL A 619 8.99 5.09 -25.68
CA VAL A 619 8.08 3.95 -25.46
C VAL A 619 6.81 4.36 -24.72
N GLU A 620 6.89 5.21 -23.71
CA GLU A 620 5.72 5.65 -22.94
C GLU A 620 4.68 6.38 -23.81
N ASP A 621 5.13 7.31 -24.64
CA ASP A 621 4.27 8.09 -25.52
C ASP A 621 3.70 7.20 -26.61
N PHE A 622 4.52 6.30 -27.17
CA PHE A 622 4.10 5.31 -28.14
C PHE A 622 2.97 4.41 -27.60
N LEU A 623 3.04 4.01 -26.33
CA LEU A 623 2.00 3.20 -25.68
C LEU A 623 0.68 3.96 -25.50
N ASN A 624 0.68 5.28 -25.52
CA ASN A 624 -0.53 6.11 -25.39
C ASN A 624 -1.11 6.58 -26.73
N LEU A 625 -0.42 6.33 -27.85
CA LEU A 625 -0.92 6.70 -29.18
C LEU A 625 -2.17 5.88 -29.58
N PRO A 626 -3.14 6.50 -30.29
CA PRO A 626 -4.26 5.80 -30.89
C PRO A 626 -3.81 4.92 -32.06
N ALA A 627 -4.53 3.83 -32.34
CA ALA A 627 -4.14 2.79 -33.28
C ALA A 627 -3.76 3.30 -34.69
N ASP A 628 -4.42 4.36 -35.17
CA ASP A 628 -4.22 4.91 -36.52
C ASP A 628 -2.91 5.69 -36.68
N GLY A 629 -2.21 6.02 -35.57
CA GLY A 629 -0.96 6.77 -35.56
C GLY A 629 0.31 5.93 -35.41
N VAL A 630 0.18 4.63 -35.13
CA VAL A 630 1.28 3.78 -34.67
C VAL A 630 2.19 3.30 -35.80
N ASP A 631 1.64 3.06 -37.00
CA ASP A 631 2.32 2.32 -38.08
C ASP A 631 3.62 2.94 -38.61
N ARG A 632 3.79 4.26 -38.46
CA ARG A 632 5.03 4.96 -38.88
C ARG A 632 6.01 5.18 -37.73
N CYS A 633 5.56 5.07 -36.49
CA CYS A 633 6.38 5.38 -35.33
C CYS A 633 7.28 4.20 -34.95
N VAL A 634 8.43 4.51 -34.38
CA VAL A 634 9.42 3.53 -33.91
C VAL A 634 9.73 3.84 -32.43
N PRO A 635 9.32 2.98 -31.49
CA PRO A 635 9.52 3.23 -30.08
C PRO A 635 10.98 3.01 -29.67
N PHE A 636 11.49 3.87 -28.80
CA PHE A 636 12.83 3.76 -28.23
C PHE A 636 12.88 4.10 -26.74
N ILE A 637 13.94 3.66 -26.07
CA ILE A 637 14.33 4.07 -24.70
C ILE A 637 15.72 4.70 -24.70
N TRP A 638 16.01 5.47 -23.66
CA TRP A 638 17.33 6.05 -23.42
C TRP A 638 18.20 5.12 -22.59
N ALA A 639 19.43 4.90 -23.05
CA ALA A 639 20.39 4.02 -22.39
C ALA A 639 21.78 4.65 -22.35
N VAL A 640 22.58 4.31 -21.36
CA VAL A 640 23.94 4.82 -21.16
C VAL A 640 24.94 3.68 -21.19
N ASP A 641 26.04 3.85 -21.92
CA ASP A 641 27.13 2.87 -21.99
C ASP A 641 28.09 2.98 -20.79
N ALA A 642 29.13 2.14 -20.76
CA ALA A 642 30.11 2.14 -19.66
C ALA A 642 30.97 3.42 -19.61
N GLU A 643 31.04 4.15 -20.72
CA GLU A 643 31.76 5.41 -20.86
C GLU A 643 30.92 6.64 -20.47
N GLY A 644 29.65 6.45 -20.11
CA GLY A 644 28.73 7.52 -19.75
C GLY A 644 28.15 8.27 -20.95
N VAL A 645 28.15 7.65 -22.13
CA VAL A 645 27.57 8.21 -23.36
C VAL A 645 26.11 7.74 -23.48
N LEU A 646 25.24 8.69 -23.79
CA LEU A 646 23.81 8.46 -23.93
C LEU A 646 23.46 8.01 -25.37
N HIS A 647 22.72 6.91 -25.46
CA HIS A 647 22.30 6.24 -26.69
C HIS A 647 20.78 6.06 -26.73
N ARG A 648 20.23 6.01 -27.94
CA ARG A 648 18.82 5.62 -28.18
C ARG A 648 18.75 4.16 -28.58
N VAL A 649 17.85 3.42 -27.97
CA VAL A 649 17.69 1.98 -28.20
C VAL A 649 16.27 1.67 -28.62
N VAL A 650 16.10 1.21 -29.87
CA VAL A 650 14.81 0.80 -30.44
C VAL A 650 14.35 -0.50 -29.82
N VAL A 651 13.05 -0.55 -29.55
CA VAL A 651 12.36 -1.70 -28.94
C VAL A 651 11.58 -2.47 -30.00
N SER A 652 11.71 -3.79 -30.02
CA SER A 652 10.90 -4.67 -30.89
C SER A 652 9.40 -4.57 -30.59
N ARG A 653 8.54 -4.95 -31.54
CA ARG A 653 7.09 -4.93 -31.37
C ARG A 653 6.63 -5.96 -30.34
N ILE A 654 7.20 -7.16 -30.32
CA ILE A 654 6.90 -8.16 -29.28
C ILE A 654 7.10 -7.59 -27.88
N LEU A 655 8.25 -6.93 -27.62
CA LEU A 655 8.51 -6.31 -26.32
C LEU A 655 7.59 -5.10 -26.06
N THR A 656 7.25 -4.33 -27.09
CA THR A 656 6.28 -3.23 -26.96
C THR A 656 4.88 -3.73 -26.57
N LEU A 657 4.45 -4.87 -27.13
CA LEU A 657 3.21 -5.53 -26.74
C LEU A 657 3.27 -6.05 -25.30
N ALA A 658 4.42 -6.58 -24.86
CA ALA A 658 4.62 -6.96 -23.46
C ALA A 658 4.54 -5.74 -22.52
N CYS A 659 5.08 -4.58 -22.91
CA CYS A 659 4.93 -3.34 -22.14
C CYS A 659 3.47 -2.90 -22.04
N ARG A 660 2.70 -3.00 -23.14
CA ARG A 660 1.25 -2.72 -23.14
C ARG A 660 0.50 -3.68 -22.21
N ASP A 661 0.87 -4.96 -22.20
CA ASP A 661 0.29 -5.96 -21.30
C ASP A 661 0.59 -5.65 -19.83
N ARG A 662 1.84 -5.27 -19.48
CA ARG A 662 2.19 -4.79 -18.13
C ARG A 662 1.38 -3.58 -17.71
N LEU A 663 1.22 -2.62 -18.62
CA LEU A 663 0.45 -1.41 -18.36
C LEU A 663 -1.04 -1.72 -18.12
N ASN A 664 -1.63 -2.62 -18.92
CA ASN A 664 -3.01 -3.05 -18.71
C ASN A 664 -3.19 -3.78 -17.37
N TYR A 665 -2.22 -4.63 -17.00
CA TYR A 665 -2.21 -5.28 -15.70
C TYR A 665 -2.14 -4.25 -14.56
N TRP A 666 -1.23 -3.27 -14.66
CA TRP A 666 -1.11 -2.18 -13.69
C TRP A 666 -2.42 -1.39 -13.53
N ARG A 667 -3.05 -0.99 -14.64
CA ARG A 667 -4.36 -0.29 -14.60
C ARG A 667 -5.45 -1.14 -13.94
N THR A 668 -5.45 -2.45 -14.17
CA THR A 668 -6.37 -3.37 -13.47
C THR A 668 -6.15 -3.34 -11.95
N LEU A 669 -4.88 -3.29 -11.52
CA LEU A 669 -4.54 -3.18 -10.11
C LEU A 669 -4.93 -1.82 -9.53
N GLN A 670 -4.71 -0.72 -10.26
CA GLN A 670 -5.17 0.62 -9.87
C GLN A 670 -6.70 0.63 -9.66
N GLU A 671 -7.47 0.07 -10.60
CA GLU A 671 -8.93 0.00 -10.47
C GLU A 671 -9.35 -0.78 -9.22
N LEU A 672 -8.65 -1.88 -8.89
CA LEU A 672 -8.88 -2.64 -7.65
C LEU A 672 -8.54 -1.84 -6.40
N ALA A 673 -7.57 -0.92 -6.48
CA ALA A 673 -7.18 0.01 -5.42
C ALA A 673 -8.19 1.17 -5.25
N GLY A 674 -9.16 1.32 -6.16
CA GLY A 674 -9.99 2.52 -6.25
C GLY A 674 -9.27 3.72 -6.89
N ILE A 675 -8.09 3.50 -7.48
CA ILE A 675 -7.34 4.51 -8.25
C ILE A 675 -7.79 4.43 -9.70
N HIS A 676 -8.09 5.56 -10.35
CA HIS A 676 -8.49 5.60 -11.77
C HIS A 676 -9.62 4.62 -12.14
N SER A 677 -10.64 4.51 -11.28
CA SER A 677 -11.79 3.63 -11.56
C SER A 677 -12.62 4.19 -12.71
N ARG A 678 -12.64 3.47 -13.85
CA ARG A 678 -13.43 3.89 -15.02
C ARG A 678 -14.92 4.05 -14.70
N TYR A 679 -15.45 3.29 -13.74
CA TYR A 679 -16.84 3.42 -13.28
C TYR A 679 -17.09 4.76 -12.58
N ILE A 680 -16.13 5.21 -11.76
CA ILE A 680 -16.22 6.50 -11.08
C ILE A 680 -16.06 7.62 -12.11
N GLU A 681 -15.10 7.51 -13.02
CA GLU A 681 -14.89 8.51 -14.09
C GLU A 681 -16.14 8.69 -14.96
N LEU A 682 -16.76 7.58 -15.40
CA LEU A 682 -18.01 7.62 -16.17
C LEU A 682 -19.17 8.23 -15.37
N ALA A 683 -19.25 7.95 -14.06
CA ALA A 683 -20.27 8.53 -13.20
C ALA A 683 -20.05 10.05 -13.03
N VAL A 684 -18.80 10.48 -12.87
CA VAL A 684 -18.43 11.91 -12.79
C VAL A 684 -18.68 12.61 -14.12
N GLU A 685 -18.32 11.99 -15.25
CA GLU A 685 -18.57 12.51 -16.59
C GLU A 685 -20.07 12.68 -16.84
N LYS A 686 -20.87 11.67 -16.53
CA LYS A 686 -22.34 11.74 -16.63
C LYS A 686 -22.95 12.80 -15.72
N ALA A 687 -22.47 12.92 -14.48
CA ALA A 687 -22.94 13.95 -13.54
C ALA A 687 -22.63 15.36 -14.05
N ARG A 688 -21.42 15.56 -14.61
CA ARG A 688 -21.04 16.83 -15.25
C ARG A 688 -21.88 17.14 -16.49
N GLU A 689 -22.19 16.15 -17.31
CA GLU A 689 -23.08 16.33 -18.46
C GLU A 689 -24.50 16.73 -18.02
N GLU A 690 -25.03 16.09 -16.98
CA GLU A 690 -26.34 16.42 -16.40
C GLU A 690 -26.37 17.83 -15.80
N GLU A 691 -25.33 18.23 -15.07
CA GLU A 691 -25.16 19.59 -14.54
C GLU A 691 -25.08 20.63 -15.66
N GLN A 692 -24.28 20.37 -16.71
CA GLN A 692 -24.17 21.28 -17.86
C GLN A 692 -25.48 21.43 -18.62
N LEU A 693 -26.27 20.36 -18.73
CA LEU A 693 -27.60 20.41 -19.33
C LEU A 693 -28.56 21.24 -18.46
N ALA A 694 -28.58 21.02 -17.14
CA ALA A 694 -29.40 21.79 -16.21
C ALA A 694 -29.03 23.28 -16.22
N ASP A 695 -27.73 23.61 -16.26
CA ASP A 695 -27.24 24.99 -16.38
C ASP A 695 -27.59 25.62 -17.72
N ALA A 696 -27.60 24.84 -18.81
CA ALA A 696 -28.04 25.32 -20.11
C ALA A 696 -29.54 25.61 -20.13
N GLU A 697 -30.36 24.73 -19.54
CA GLU A 697 -31.80 24.92 -19.40
C GLU A 697 -32.13 26.14 -18.53
N LYS A 698 -31.47 26.29 -17.37
CA LYS A 698 -31.64 27.45 -16.48
C LYS A 698 -31.23 28.75 -17.16
N ARG A 699 -30.12 28.75 -17.92
CA ARG A 699 -29.72 29.93 -18.72
C ARG A 699 -30.74 30.26 -19.81
N GLN A 700 -31.33 29.27 -20.45
CA GLN A 700 -32.37 29.50 -21.46
C GLN A 700 -33.63 30.08 -20.80
N GLN A 701 -34.08 29.54 -19.67
CA GLN A 701 -35.23 30.07 -18.93
C GLN A 701 -35.00 31.53 -18.50
N LEU A 702 -33.84 31.84 -17.92
CA LEU A 702 -33.49 33.22 -17.54
C LEU A 702 -33.42 34.16 -18.76
N GLN A 703 -32.98 33.68 -19.92
CA GLN A 703 -32.99 34.47 -21.16
C GLN A 703 -34.40 34.72 -21.69
N GLU A 704 -35.28 33.73 -21.61
CA GLU A 704 -36.70 33.85 -21.99
C GLU A 704 -37.41 34.85 -21.06
N GLU A 705 -37.25 34.71 -19.74
CA GLU A 705 -37.78 35.65 -18.74
C GLU A 705 -37.25 37.06 -18.96
N HIS A 706 -35.94 37.24 -19.15
CA HIS A 706 -35.36 38.56 -19.43
C HIS A 706 -35.88 39.16 -20.74
N ASN A 707 -36.11 38.35 -21.77
CA ASN A 707 -36.66 38.83 -23.03
C ASN A 707 -38.13 39.24 -22.88
N GLU A 708 -38.92 38.52 -22.09
CA GLU A 708 -40.29 38.90 -21.73
C GLU A 708 -40.30 40.23 -20.93
N GLU A 709 -39.40 40.40 -19.96
CA GLU A 709 -39.21 41.67 -19.26
C GLU A 709 -38.85 42.81 -20.22
N LEU A 710 -37.95 42.59 -21.17
CA LEU A 710 -37.60 43.58 -22.19
C LEU A 710 -38.80 43.91 -23.09
N GLU A 711 -39.64 42.94 -23.46
CA GLU A 711 -40.85 43.19 -24.24
C GLU A 711 -41.89 43.99 -23.47
N THR A 712 -42.10 43.69 -22.19
CA THR A 712 -43.01 44.47 -21.34
C THR A 712 -42.52 45.91 -21.21
N VAL A 713 -41.25 46.14 -20.86
CA VAL A 713 -40.65 47.48 -20.80
C VAL A 713 -40.74 48.21 -22.14
N ARG A 714 -40.48 47.54 -23.26
CA ARG A 714 -40.65 48.13 -24.61
C ARG A 714 -42.09 48.54 -24.87
N SER A 715 -43.06 47.73 -24.50
CA SER A 715 -44.49 48.02 -24.70
C SER A 715 -44.96 49.21 -23.84
N GLU A 716 -44.51 49.27 -22.59
CA GLU A 716 -44.80 50.37 -21.67
C GLU A 716 -44.15 51.67 -22.13
N THR A 717 -42.88 51.61 -22.55
CA THR A 717 -42.15 52.76 -23.09
C THR A 717 -42.76 53.24 -24.40
N ALA A 718 -43.19 52.34 -25.30
CA ALA A 718 -43.87 52.70 -26.53
C ALA A 718 -45.23 53.38 -26.26
N SER A 719 -45.99 52.89 -25.28
CA SER A 719 -47.23 53.54 -24.81
C SER A 719 -46.95 54.92 -24.21
N GLY A 720 -45.91 55.04 -23.39
CA GLY A 720 -45.45 56.31 -22.80
C GLY A 720 -44.98 57.33 -23.83
N VAL A 721 -44.19 56.90 -24.82
CA VAL A 721 -43.71 57.75 -25.92
C VAL A 721 -44.86 58.14 -26.85
N MET A 722 -45.82 57.25 -27.16
CA MET A 722 -47.03 57.65 -27.89
C MET A 722 -47.87 58.66 -27.09
N GLY A 723 -47.96 58.51 -25.77
CA GLY A 723 -48.57 59.50 -24.88
C GLY A 723 -47.89 60.86 -24.96
N GLN A 724 -46.55 60.90 -24.90
CA GLN A 724 -45.76 62.13 -25.04
C GLN A 724 -45.82 62.72 -26.46
N LEU A 725 -45.89 61.90 -27.51
CA LEU A 725 -46.00 62.36 -28.89
C LEU A 725 -47.38 62.96 -29.17
N VAL A 726 -48.43 62.42 -28.55
CA VAL A 726 -49.77 63.03 -28.53
C VAL A 726 -49.75 64.35 -27.75
N ASP A 727 -49.04 64.43 -26.62
CA ASP A 727 -48.89 65.67 -25.85
C ASP A 727 -48.12 66.77 -26.62
N VAL A 728 -47.07 66.38 -27.35
CA VAL A 728 -46.29 67.28 -28.22
C VAL A 728 -47.11 67.71 -29.46
N LEU A 729 -47.89 66.80 -30.07
CA LEU A 729 -48.81 67.12 -31.17
C LEU A 729 -49.99 68.01 -30.72
N MET A 730 -50.38 67.95 -29.45
CA MET A 730 -51.49 68.71 -28.90
C MET A 730 -51.08 70.01 -28.20
N GLY A 731 -49.79 70.36 -28.07
CA GLY A 731 -49.44 71.58 -27.35
C GLY A 731 -47.98 72.03 -27.22
N GLY A 732 -47.04 71.71 -28.12
CA GLY A 732 -45.63 72.12 -27.97
C GLY A 732 -44.98 72.76 -29.21
N ASP A 733 -44.50 74.00 -29.06
CA ASP A 733 -44.02 74.97 -30.05
C ASP A 733 -42.86 74.50 -30.97
N LEU A 734 -43.12 74.40 -32.27
CA LEU A 734 -42.22 73.91 -33.35
C LEU A 734 -41.18 74.95 -33.81
N ALA A 735 -40.81 75.92 -32.96
CA ALA A 735 -40.10 77.12 -33.38
C ALA A 735 -38.57 77.12 -33.14
N SER A 736 -37.96 76.08 -32.51
CA SER A 736 -36.52 76.08 -32.21
C SER A 736 -35.62 75.25 -33.13
N LEU A 737 -36.15 74.60 -34.17
CA LEU A 737 -35.42 73.60 -34.96
C LEU A 737 -34.92 74.05 -36.35
N ILE A 738 -34.96 75.34 -36.68
CA ILE A 738 -34.55 75.83 -38.02
C ILE A 738 -33.54 76.98 -37.90
N GLN A 739 -32.26 76.62 -37.68
CA GLN A 739 -31.03 77.20 -38.28
C GLN A 739 -29.86 77.28 -37.30
N GLY A 740 -28.81 76.48 -37.54
CA GLY A 740 -27.48 76.74 -36.98
C GLY A 740 -26.52 75.56 -36.96
N GLY A 741 -25.91 75.27 -38.12
CA GLY A 741 -24.68 74.50 -38.39
C GLY A 741 -24.02 73.66 -37.27
N GLY A 742 -23.92 72.35 -37.51
CA GLY A 742 -23.11 71.43 -36.69
C GLY A 742 -21.59 71.53 -36.97
N PRO A 743 -20.75 71.13 -36.01
CA PRO A 743 -19.39 70.65 -36.24
C PRO A 743 -19.34 69.11 -36.02
N ALA A 744 -18.85 68.36 -36.99
CA ALA A 744 -17.46 67.90 -37.13
C ALA A 744 -17.06 66.82 -36.10
N VAL A 745 -17.13 65.57 -36.58
CA VAL A 745 -16.52 64.38 -35.98
C VAL A 745 -15.00 64.52 -36.06
N SER A 746 -14.31 64.39 -34.93
CA SER A 746 -12.86 64.20 -34.87
C SER A 746 -12.57 62.92 -34.09
N MET A 747 -11.89 61.98 -34.74
CA MET A 747 -11.04 61.01 -34.04
C MET A 747 -9.72 61.71 -33.63
N PRO A 748 -9.02 61.20 -32.61
CA PRO A 748 -7.77 60.52 -32.90
C PRO A 748 -7.65 59.16 -32.19
N ALA A 749 -6.71 58.37 -32.71
CA ALA A 749 -6.40 56.99 -32.37
C ALA A 749 -5.31 56.84 -31.29
N SER A 750 -5.30 55.65 -30.64
CA SER A 750 -4.17 54.84 -30.13
C SER A 750 -3.24 55.51 -29.08
N ASP A 751 -2.83 54.89 -27.97
CA ASP A 751 -2.57 53.46 -27.70
C ASP A 751 -2.46 53.15 -26.19
N GLN A 752 -2.76 51.89 -25.84
CA GLN A 752 -2.32 51.04 -24.70
C GLN A 752 -2.87 51.20 -23.26
N SER A 753 -3.26 50.01 -22.75
CA SER A 753 -3.84 49.55 -21.46
C SER A 753 -2.89 49.70 -20.23
N PRO A 754 -3.18 49.11 -19.03
CA PRO A 754 -4.38 48.38 -18.53
C PRO A 754 -4.83 48.73 -17.10
N GLY A 755 -5.97 48.17 -16.68
CA GLY A 755 -6.31 47.94 -15.27
C GLY A 755 -7.77 48.29 -14.94
N ALA A 756 -8.60 47.28 -14.71
CA ALA A 756 -9.94 47.44 -14.15
C ALA A 756 -10.26 46.30 -13.19
N GLU A 757 -10.14 46.60 -11.90
CA GLU A 757 -11.03 46.11 -10.84
C GLU A 757 -12.09 47.22 -10.60
N SER A 758 -13.35 46.84 -10.40
CA SER A 758 -14.20 47.26 -9.27
C SER A 758 -15.68 46.93 -9.52
N VAL A 759 -16.20 46.11 -8.61
CA VAL A 759 -17.42 46.21 -7.80
C VAL A 759 -18.37 47.41 -8.04
N VAL A 760 -19.69 47.13 -7.98
CA VAL A 760 -20.69 47.67 -7.01
C VAL A 760 -22.08 47.84 -7.65
N GLU A 761 -23.02 47.04 -7.12
CA GLU A 761 -24.40 47.32 -6.63
C GLU A 761 -25.35 48.25 -7.43
N THR A 762 -26.69 48.25 -7.28
CA THR A 762 -27.58 47.84 -6.17
C THR A 762 -29.04 47.79 -6.69
N GLU A 763 -29.88 46.98 -6.02
CA GLU A 763 -31.30 47.21 -5.63
C GLU A 763 -32.43 47.39 -6.68
N SER A 764 -33.50 46.57 -6.59
CA SER A 764 -34.65 46.77 -5.67
C SER A 764 -35.86 45.84 -5.99
N SER A 765 -36.56 45.41 -4.92
CA SER A 765 -37.78 44.56 -4.80
C SER A 765 -39.10 45.30 -5.19
N PRO A 766 -40.39 44.89 -4.89
CA PRO A 766 -40.94 43.71 -4.14
C PRO A 766 -42.40 43.15 -4.49
N VAL A 767 -42.86 42.13 -3.71
CA VAL A 767 -44.25 41.64 -3.30
C VAL A 767 -45.22 40.98 -4.34
N GLU A 768 -46.16 40.00 -4.11
CA GLU A 768 -46.90 39.44 -2.93
C GLU A 768 -47.78 38.15 -3.24
N SER A 769 -47.85 37.16 -2.31
CA SER A 769 -48.97 36.20 -1.93
C SER A 769 -49.48 35.07 -2.90
N ALA A 770 -50.01 33.87 -2.54
CA ALA A 770 -50.42 33.18 -1.30
C ALA A 770 -50.64 31.62 -1.47
N ALA A 771 -50.40 30.85 -0.37
CA ALA A 771 -51.16 29.69 0.19
C ALA A 771 -51.10 28.20 -0.32
N GLU A 772 -50.55 27.35 0.58
CA GLU A 772 -50.96 26.00 1.10
C GLU A 772 -50.71 24.63 0.37
N THR A 773 -49.54 24.00 0.69
CA THR A 773 -49.21 22.60 1.16
C THR A 773 -49.55 21.32 0.35
N PRO A 774 -48.85 20.15 0.51
CA PRO A 774 -47.52 19.83 1.09
C PRO A 774 -46.63 18.80 0.29
N VAL A 775 -45.39 18.60 0.76
CA VAL A 775 -44.43 17.46 0.56
C VAL A 775 -43.43 17.55 -0.59
N GLU A 776 -42.18 17.88 -0.25
CA GLU A 776 -40.93 17.17 -0.59
C GLU A 776 -39.78 17.81 0.24
N GLU A 777 -38.85 17.00 0.75
CA GLU A 777 -37.65 17.49 1.44
C GLU A 777 -36.74 18.12 0.38
N GLU A 778 -36.74 19.46 0.32
CA GLU A 778 -35.77 20.25 -0.43
C GLU A 778 -34.48 20.35 0.39
N GLU A 779 -33.37 20.00 -0.24
CA GLU A 779 -32.02 20.27 0.25
C GLU A 779 -31.86 21.78 0.44
N GLU A 780 -31.77 22.22 1.71
CA GLU A 780 -31.38 23.58 2.03
C GLU A 780 -29.96 23.82 1.49
N GLU A 781 -29.80 24.74 0.53
CA GLU A 781 -28.52 25.34 0.22
C GLU A 781 -27.92 25.88 1.54
N VAL A 782 -26.87 25.23 2.05
CA VAL A 782 -26.16 25.65 3.27
C VAL A 782 -25.49 27.00 2.99
N SER A 783 -26.20 28.08 3.31
CA SER A 783 -25.64 29.42 3.41
C SER A 783 -24.74 29.49 4.65
N PHE A 784 -23.43 29.66 4.44
CA PHE A 784 -22.41 29.82 5.49
C PHE A 784 -22.46 31.19 6.20
N ASP A 785 -23.54 31.95 6.01
CA ASP A 785 -23.68 33.28 6.59
C ASP A 785 -24.18 33.25 8.05
N GLU A 786 -24.89 32.19 8.45
CA GLU A 786 -25.40 32.03 9.81
C GLU A 786 -24.43 31.23 10.71
N PRO A 787 -24.30 31.61 11.99
CA PRO A 787 -23.46 30.85 12.92
C PRO A 787 -24.01 29.45 13.17
N TRP A 788 -23.15 28.44 13.12
CA TRP A 788 -23.53 27.04 13.28
C TRP A 788 -22.46 26.22 14.04
N ILE A 789 -22.82 25.00 14.47
CA ILE A 789 -21.90 24.08 15.18
C ILE A 789 -21.95 22.71 14.53
N ASP A 790 -20.77 22.17 14.20
CA ASP A 790 -20.56 20.77 13.83
C ASP A 790 -20.79 19.87 15.04
N THR A 791 -22.06 19.67 15.36
CA THR A 791 -22.55 19.05 16.59
C THR A 791 -22.01 17.62 16.76
N MET A 792 -21.73 16.94 15.63
CA MET A 792 -21.11 15.60 15.59
C MET A 792 -19.66 15.57 16.10
N LEU A 793 -18.91 16.66 15.95
CA LEU A 793 -17.51 16.78 16.38
C LEU A 793 -17.38 17.26 17.84
N CYS A 794 -18.48 17.68 18.47
CA CYS A 794 -18.47 18.21 19.82
C CYS A 794 -17.98 17.18 20.86
N THR A 795 -16.92 17.53 21.60
CA THR A 795 -16.32 16.69 22.66
C THR A 795 -16.90 16.94 24.06
N THR A 796 -17.92 17.81 24.19
CA THR A 796 -18.62 18.10 25.46
C THR A 796 -17.71 18.70 26.56
N CYS A 797 -16.75 19.55 26.18
CA CYS A 797 -15.76 20.13 27.10
C CYS A 797 -16.28 21.28 27.99
N ASP A 798 -17.51 21.76 27.80
CA ASP A 798 -18.15 22.90 28.49
C ASP A 798 -17.53 24.30 28.23
N ASP A 799 -16.52 24.42 27.36
CA ASP A 799 -15.80 25.69 27.17
C ASP A 799 -16.66 26.79 26.53
N CYS A 800 -17.44 26.47 25.48
CA CYS A 800 -18.36 27.44 24.86
C CYS A 800 -19.47 27.90 25.81
N MET A 801 -19.92 27.00 26.70
CA MET A 801 -20.89 27.28 27.76
C MET A 801 -20.32 28.23 28.82
N ALA A 802 -18.99 28.25 29.02
CA ALA A 802 -18.35 29.21 29.91
C ALA A 802 -18.33 30.62 29.31
N VAL A 803 -18.36 30.76 27.98
CA VAL A 803 -18.45 32.03 27.27
C VAL A 803 -19.86 32.62 27.38
N ASN A 804 -20.89 31.92 26.89
CA ASN A 804 -22.27 32.41 26.99
C ASN A 804 -23.31 31.27 27.02
N LYS A 805 -23.93 31.05 28.20
CA LYS A 805 -24.94 30.00 28.45
C LYS A 805 -26.33 30.27 27.85
N LEU A 806 -26.54 31.45 27.27
CA LEU A 806 -27.79 31.78 26.57
C LEU A 806 -27.68 31.46 25.08
N VAL A 807 -26.47 31.51 24.53
CA VAL A 807 -26.19 31.20 23.12
C VAL A 807 -25.98 29.71 22.96
N PHE A 808 -25.11 29.10 23.77
CA PHE A 808 -24.79 27.68 23.69
C PHE A 808 -25.64 26.89 24.70
N VAL A 809 -26.23 25.78 24.25
CA VAL A 809 -26.92 24.81 25.11
C VAL A 809 -26.59 23.39 24.65
N TYR A 810 -26.82 22.41 25.52
CA TYR A 810 -26.73 21.02 25.13
C TYR A 810 -28.07 20.50 24.60
N ASN A 811 -28.02 19.70 23.53
CA ASN A 811 -29.13 18.89 23.07
C ASN A 811 -29.32 17.63 23.96
N ASP A 812 -30.29 16.78 23.61
CA ASP A 812 -30.58 15.54 24.36
C ASP A 812 -29.41 14.53 24.38
N ASP A 813 -28.55 14.57 23.36
CA ASP A 813 -27.34 13.72 23.23
C ASP A 813 -26.09 14.34 23.88
N LYS A 814 -26.25 15.45 24.61
CA LYS A 814 -25.19 16.24 25.26
C LYS A 814 -24.18 16.88 24.31
N GLN A 815 -24.54 17.12 23.06
CA GLN A 815 -23.70 17.88 22.12
C GLN A 815 -24.12 19.36 22.11
N ALA A 816 -23.15 20.26 21.97
CA ALA A 816 -23.39 21.70 22.00
C ALA A 816 -24.13 22.14 20.73
N ILE A 817 -25.20 22.94 20.90
CA ILE A 817 -25.98 23.57 19.84
C ILE A 817 -26.17 25.06 20.16
N ILE A 818 -26.46 25.87 19.15
CA ILE A 818 -26.80 27.28 19.32
C ILE A 818 -28.31 27.40 19.56
N ALA A 819 -28.72 27.86 20.74
CA ALA A 819 -30.13 28.05 21.10
C ALA A 819 -30.70 29.35 20.51
N ASP A 820 -29.95 30.44 20.62
CA ASP A 820 -30.32 31.75 20.09
C ASP A 820 -29.05 32.53 19.72
N PRO A 821 -28.72 32.68 18.43
CA PRO A 821 -27.52 33.39 18.00
C PRO A 821 -27.59 34.90 18.27
N LYS A 822 -28.78 35.46 18.56
CA LYS A 822 -28.95 36.88 18.92
C LYS A 822 -28.80 37.15 20.41
N ALA A 823 -28.66 36.10 21.23
CA ALA A 823 -28.50 36.24 22.68
C ALA A 823 -27.06 36.60 23.12
N GLY A 824 -26.10 36.65 22.19
CA GLY A 824 -24.71 37.04 22.41
C GLY A 824 -24.19 38.00 21.34
N THR A 825 -22.94 38.43 21.51
CA THR A 825 -22.24 39.29 20.54
C THR A 825 -21.41 38.47 19.55
N PHE A 826 -21.04 39.04 18.40
CA PHE A 826 -20.17 38.34 17.45
C PHE A 826 -18.80 38.02 18.06
N ALA A 827 -18.29 38.90 18.91
CA ALA A 827 -17.06 38.67 19.67
C ALA A 827 -17.11 37.41 20.57
N GLU A 828 -18.27 37.13 21.19
CA GLU A 828 -18.46 35.93 22.02
C GLU A 828 -18.51 34.65 21.17
N MET A 829 -19.02 34.72 19.94
CA MET A 829 -19.02 33.59 19.00
C MET A 829 -17.60 33.26 18.52
N VAL A 830 -16.83 34.29 18.13
CA VAL A 830 -15.43 34.12 17.73
C VAL A 830 -14.58 33.60 18.89
N GLN A 831 -14.80 34.11 20.10
CA GLN A 831 -14.12 33.61 21.29
C GLN A 831 -14.46 32.14 21.58
N ALA A 832 -15.72 31.73 21.41
CA ALA A 832 -16.12 30.34 21.59
C ALA A 832 -15.46 29.41 20.56
N ALA A 833 -15.34 29.84 19.30
CA ALA A 833 -14.63 29.10 18.26
C ALA A 833 -13.14 28.91 18.58
N GLU A 834 -12.44 29.97 18.98
CA GLU A 834 -11.01 29.93 19.33
C GLU A 834 -10.68 29.03 20.54
N ILE A 835 -11.62 28.89 21.49
CA ILE A 835 -11.41 28.07 22.69
C ILE A 835 -11.85 26.61 22.46
N CYS A 836 -12.66 26.34 21.43
CA CYS A 836 -13.21 25.00 21.19
C CYS A 836 -12.10 23.99 20.83
N PRO A 837 -11.82 22.96 21.66
CA PRO A 837 -10.76 22.00 21.40
C PRO A 837 -11.02 21.14 20.14
N ALA A 838 -12.27 21.06 19.71
CA ALA A 838 -12.70 20.30 18.55
C ALA A 838 -12.88 21.18 17.29
N GLU A 839 -12.64 22.50 17.39
CA GLU A 839 -12.78 23.47 16.30
C GLU A 839 -14.13 23.38 15.55
N CYS A 840 -15.19 22.96 16.26
CA CYS A 840 -16.48 22.63 15.66
C CYS A 840 -17.51 23.77 15.72
N ILE A 841 -17.10 25.00 16.00
CA ILE A 841 -17.99 26.17 16.13
C ILE A 841 -17.62 27.15 15.03
N HIS A 842 -18.61 27.49 14.20
CA HIS A 842 -18.47 28.35 13.03
C HIS A 842 -19.22 29.67 13.29
N PRO A 843 -18.53 30.79 13.58
CA PRO A 843 -19.17 32.06 13.95
C PRO A 843 -20.04 32.72 12.85
N GLY A 844 -19.88 32.34 11.58
CA GLY A 844 -20.60 32.93 10.45
C GLY A 844 -20.30 34.43 10.26
N ASN A 845 -21.27 35.16 9.72
CA ASN A 845 -21.21 36.61 9.58
C ASN A 845 -21.78 37.34 10.82
N PRO A 846 -21.29 38.55 11.15
CA PRO A 846 -21.78 39.30 12.30
C PRO A 846 -23.24 39.72 12.11
N LEU A 847 -24.11 39.23 13.00
CA LEU A 847 -25.55 39.55 13.00
C LEU A 847 -25.86 41.00 13.37
N ASN A 848 -24.93 41.71 14.01
CA ASN A 848 -25.06 43.11 14.39
C ASN A 848 -23.97 43.96 13.71
N PRO A 849 -24.33 44.79 12.71
CA PRO A 849 -23.36 45.60 11.96
C PRO A 849 -22.80 46.81 12.73
N ASP A 850 -23.31 47.11 13.93
CA ASP A 850 -22.89 48.24 14.76
C ASP A 850 -21.92 47.84 15.91
N GLU A 851 -21.39 46.60 15.92
CA GLU A 851 -20.42 46.18 16.94
C GLU A 851 -19.03 46.83 16.74
N PRO A 852 -18.32 47.19 17.83
CA PRO A 852 -16.95 47.68 17.72
C PRO A 852 -16.01 46.57 17.20
N ASP A 853 -14.98 46.96 16.45
CA ASP A 853 -13.88 46.09 16.01
C ASP A 853 -14.29 44.92 15.06
N LEU A 854 -15.38 45.09 14.29
CA LEU A 854 -15.92 44.07 13.38
C LEU A 854 -14.92 43.54 12.33
N ASP A 855 -14.07 44.40 11.75
CA ASP A 855 -13.09 43.97 10.74
C ASP A 855 -12.03 43.03 11.35
N GLU A 856 -11.63 43.28 12.60
CA GLU A 856 -10.67 42.43 13.32
C GLU A 856 -11.31 41.10 13.74
N LEU A 857 -12.58 41.14 14.17
CA LEU A 857 -13.33 39.93 14.51
C LEU A 857 -13.59 39.03 13.28
N ARG A 858 -13.89 39.62 12.11
CA ARG A 858 -14.05 38.86 10.86
C ARG A 858 -12.76 38.17 10.43
N ALA A 859 -11.62 38.86 10.57
CA ALA A 859 -10.31 38.27 10.27
C ALA A 859 -9.98 37.08 11.20
N ARG A 860 -10.40 37.14 12.48
CA ARG A 860 -10.24 36.05 13.45
C ARG A 860 -11.23 34.90 13.26
N ALA A 861 -12.42 35.18 12.73
CA ALA A 861 -13.43 34.16 12.42
C ALA A 861 -13.12 33.38 11.14
N ALA A 862 -12.42 33.99 10.17
CA ALA A 862 -12.12 33.41 8.87
C ALA A 862 -11.54 31.97 8.86
N PRO A 863 -10.62 31.56 9.76
CA PRO A 863 -10.14 30.17 9.79
C PRO A 863 -11.16 29.16 10.32
N PHE A 864 -12.23 29.62 10.99
CA PHE A 864 -13.27 28.78 11.58
C PHE A 864 -14.58 28.83 10.79
N ASN A 865 -14.70 29.60 9.71
CA ASN A 865 -15.92 29.73 8.91
C ASN A 865 -15.87 28.92 7.63
#